data_AF-A0A9E3C7R7-F1
#
_entry.id   AF-A0A9E3C7R7-F1
#
_cell.length_a   1.000
_cell.length_b   1.000
_cell.length_c   1.000
_cell.angle_alpha   90.00
_cell.angle_beta   90.00
_cell.angle_gamma   90.00
#
_symmetry.space_group_name_H-M   'P 1'
#
loop_
_entity.id
_entity.type
_entity.pdbx_description
1 polymer ?
#
loop_
_entity_poly.entity_id
_entity_poly.type
_entity_poly.pdbx_seq_one_letter_code
_entity_poly.pdbx_strand_id
1 'polypeptide(L)'
;MPERSSNGKKSKAPATLDLMADAPAEMPPTRTPKVAPKASAAPAPADEHGALFGGEDVDLSARHPADVPVGRFPAPSQVVERDDAPTDPSEDQSDPFAEEDPFADTPMARMLADEPPPLAANMRAARERMASPVGEPPAPEAAMEQPEVNPAEQKEEAPMASVPAAPKPSVSATKSAPGLNIARRYTRPGENVWDTCEWELRTAQIVGSDGSVVFEQRGVEIPKGWSQLATNVVVSKYFRGHVGTLEREYRVKQLIGRVADRIWEWGRQGGYFASDEDAEAFHDELRYILLHQMAAFNSPVWFNLGWPGRKQAVSACYINEVDDTMESILDLYKTEGMLFKDGSGCTSGDALVYVRDAGFLPIRNLYKKFFAEGRPVQEFDGKGRFIEVGDAGIYTLSVNPDTGEFGLDQVLRVWQYDLPQEDKLTVRLDTGAKAIVSRWHPFLVWDGEKITHRRADQLRRGDAVIGPNATAQAAVPTRGMTFEYETTYFGRKESQTIVLDEDLAWLCGYFMGDGSLGAKQSRVKTSSGRLCTYDSLRLRFYDETEDTLRRVQQVIARIFGEHTEIIRGQGCPMLVYNGRRVTRFFGQLFGVGSKTYSLSIPAFVWNSPRAVQLAFLAGLIDSDGYIAEGGRANYSSASREFAGQVAALASFLGLGGGTVEDRHVTTATVLHHVASTAQRREFAAHLAHPERRRKLLETCSGKPQ
;
A
#
# COMPACT_ATOMS: atom_id res chain seq x y z
N MET A 1 39.99 -58.61 42.06
CA MET A 1 39.71 -59.90 42.73
C MET A 1 38.96 -59.60 44.01
N PRO A 2 38.03 -60.45 44.45
CA PRO A 2 37.40 -61.57 43.72
C PRO A 2 35.84 -61.45 43.80
N GLU A 3 34.95 -62.13 43.08
CA GLU A 3 34.86 -63.48 42.51
C GLU A 3 33.94 -63.39 41.27
N ARG A 4 34.28 -63.90 40.06
CA ARG A 4 34.31 -65.30 39.57
C ARG A 4 32.94 -66.00 39.48
N SER A 5 32.40 -66.14 38.25
CA SER A 5 32.16 -67.41 37.52
C SER A 5 31.39 -67.10 36.22
N SER A 6 31.97 -67.14 35.02
CA SER A 6 32.37 -68.27 34.17
C SER A 6 31.24 -69.14 33.59
N ASN A 7 31.30 -69.25 32.25
CA ASN A 7 30.94 -70.36 31.36
C ASN A 7 29.51 -70.51 30.83
N GLY A 8 29.44 -70.63 29.49
CA GLY A 8 28.32 -71.28 28.81
C GLY A 8 28.19 -71.06 27.31
N LYS A 9 29.21 -71.36 26.49
CA LYS A 9 28.97 -71.68 25.06
C LYS A 9 28.05 -72.89 24.97
N LYS A 10 27.00 -72.85 24.16
CA LYS A 10 26.51 -74.02 23.40
C LYS A 10 25.62 -73.59 22.22
N SER A 11 25.98 -74.10 21.07
CA SER A 11 25.24 -74.16 19.82
C SER A 11 23.93 -74.94 19.95
N LYS A 12 22.94 -74.59 19.13
CA LYS A 12 22.15 -75.50 18.27
C LYS A 12 20.92 -74.77 17.69
N ALA A 13 20.96 -74.49 16.39
CA ALA A 13 19.82 -74.77 15.52
C ALA A 13 19.83 -76.29 15.21
N PRO A 14 18.83 -76.90 14.52
CA PRO A 14 17.59 -76.37 13.96
C PRO A 14 16.34 -77.22 14.36
N ALA A 15 15.14 -76.74 14.03
CA ALA A 15 13.98 -77.61 13.78
C ALA A 15 12.93 -76.88 12.95
N THR A 16 12.91 -77.21 11.67
CA THR A 16 11.79 -77.15 10.74
C THR A 16 10.68 -78.11 11.19
N LEU A 17 9.42 -77.68 11.13
CA LEU A 17 8.32 -78.54 10.65
C LEU A 17 7.12 -77.71 10.21
N ASP A 18 6.51 -78.26 9.17
CA ASP A 18 5.69 -77.69 8.13
C ASP A 18 4.17 -77.74 8.41
N LEU A 19 3.48 -76.87 7.68
CA LEU A 19 2.18 -77.04 6.99
C LEU A 19 0.90 -77.37 7.79
N MET A 20 -0.08 -76.45 7.73
CA MET A 20 -1.40 -76.58 7.03
C MET A 20 -1.95 -75.14 6.85
N ALA A 21 -2.03 -74.55 5.65
CA ALA A 21 -3.01 -74.75 4.57
C ALA A 21 -4.44 -74.32 4.95
N ASP A 22 -4.81 -73.08 4.58
CA ASP A 22 -6.12 -72.72 4.02
C ASP A 22 -6.00 -71.41 3.21
N ALA A 23 -6.59 -71.40 2.01
CA ALA A 23 -6.55 -70.35 1.00
C ALA A 23 -7.94 -69.70 0.82
N PRO A 24 -8.16 -68.82 -0.17
CA PRO A 24 -7.80 -67.40 -0.20
C PRO A 24 -9.05 -66.48 -0.20
N ALA A 25 -8.88 -65.21 0.16
CA ALA A 25 -9.87 -64.16 -0.10
C ALA A 25 -9.22 -63.02 -0.89
N GLU A 26 -9.95 -62.58 -1.92
CA GLU A 26 -9.52 -61.78 -3.07
C GLU A 26 -9.08 -60.35 -2.69
N MET A 27 -7.97 -59.90 -3.30
CA MET A 27 -7.57 -58.50 -3.38
C MET A 27 -7.98 -57.91 -4.74
N PRO A 28 -8.58 -56.71 -4.81
CA PRO A 28 -8.59 -55.89 -6.03
C PRO A 28 -7.31 -55.02 -6.12
N PRO A 29 -6.92 -54.60 -7.34
CA PRO A 29 -5.51 -54.47 -7.71
C PRO A 29 -4.86 -53.13 -7.36
N THR A 30 -3.61 -53.22 -6.92
CA THR A 30 -2.62 -52.14 -6.87
C THR A 30 -2.31 -51.61 -8.26
N ARG A 31 -2.70 -50.36 -8.55
CA ARG A 31 -2.14 -49.59 -9.68
C ARG A 31 -0.78 -49.03 -9.29
N THR A 32 0.27 -49.56 -9.89
CA THR A 32 1.62 -49.02 -9.93
C THR A 32 1.64 -47.72 -10.74
N PRO A 33 2.20 -46.60 -10.24
CA PRO A 33 2.60 -45.50 -11.10
C PRO A 33 3.95 -45.84 -11.73
N LYS A 34 3.95 -46.12 -13.04
CA LYS A 34 5.17 -46.17 -13.85
C LYS A 34 5.82 -44.78 -13.85
N VAL A 35 6.96 -44.67 -13.19
CA VAL A 35 7.91 -43.56 -13.39
C VAL A 35 8.57 -43.79 -14.74
N ALA A 36 8.21 -42.96 -15.72
CA ALA A 36 8.96 -42.81 -16.96
C ALA A 36 9.94 -41.62 -16.80
N PRO A 37 11.20 -41.75 -17.25
CA PRO A 37 12.15 -40.65 -17.20
C PRO A 37 11.69 -39.54 -18.16
N LYS A 38 11.59 -38.29 -17.68
CA LYS A 38 11.40 -37.13 -18.56
C LYS A 38 12.70 -36.92 -19.34
N ALA A 39 12.64 -37.28 -20.62
CA ALA A 39 13.66 -36.99 -21.60
C ALA A 39 13.81 -35.48 -21.80
N SER A 40 15.07 -35.05 -21.88
CA SER A 40 15.51 -33.80 -22.48
C SER A 40 14.86 -33.61 -23.86
N ALA A 41 14.08 -32.55 -24.02
CA ALA A 41 13.62 -32.10 -25.32
C ALA A 41 14.64 -31.07 -25.84
N ALA A 42 15.47 -31.51 -26.78
CA ALA A 42 16.24 -30.64 -27.66
C ALA A 42 15.28 -29.78 -28.52
N PRO A 43 15.70 -28.58 -28.95
CA PRO A 43 14.83 -27.64 -29.66
C PRO A 43 14.51 -28.15 -31.07
N ALA A 44 13.24 -28.04 -31.47
CA ALA A 44 12.79 -28.27 -32.84
C ALA A 44 13.10 -27.03 -33.73
N PRO A 45 13.28 -27.21 -35.04
CA PRO A 45 14.02 -26.30 -35.92
C PRO A 45 13.21 -25.09 -36.36
N ALA A 46 13.94 -24.08 -36.84
CA ALA A 46 13.44 -22.86 -37.44
C ALA A 46 12.57 -23.14 -38.68
N ASP A 47 11.37 -22.55 -38.70
CA ASP A 47 10.59 -22.40 -39.92
C ASP A 47 10.98 -21.08 -40.61
N GLU A 48 11.72 -21.23 -41.70
CA GLU A 48 11.87 -20.24 -42.75
C GLU A 48 10.59 -20.17 -43.58
N HIS A 49 9.83 -19.08 -43.49
CA HIS A 49 8.97 -18.65 -44.59
C HIS A 49 8.82 -17.13 -44.64
N GLY A 50 9.40 -16.56 -45.70
CA GLY A 50 8.63 -15.68 -46.58
C GLY A 50 8.61 -14.20 -46.24
N ALA A 51 9.60 -13.51 -46.79
CA ALA A 51 9.61 -12.07 -47.07
C ALA A 51 8.27 -11.49 -47.54
N LEU A 52 8.01 -10.25 -47.13
CA LEU A 52 7.68 -9.09 -47.99
C LEU A 52 7.14 -7.97 -47.09
N PHE A 53 7.95 -6.93 -46.83
CA PHE A 53 7.57 -5.51 -46.87
C PHE A 53 8.85 -4.71 -46.62
N GLY A 54 9.36 -4.10 -47.69
CA GLY A 54 10.49 -3.18 -47.62
C GLY A 54 10.07 -1.85 -46.98
N GLY A 55 10.92 -1.35 -46.09
CA GLY A 55 10.84 -0.03 -45.49
C GLY A 55 12.22 0.30 -44.93
N GLU A 56 12.88 1.24 -45.60
CA GLU A 56 14.17 1.91 -45.36
C GLU A 56 14.92 1.59 -44.04
N ASP A 57 16.16 1.11 -44.19
CA ASP A 57 17.17 1.05 -43.13
C ASP A 57 17.41 2.44 -42.53
N VAL A 58 16.97 2.64 -41.29
CA VAL A 58 17.42 3.74 -40.44
C VAL A 58 18.36 3.16 -39.40
N ASP A 59 19.64 3.55 -39.49
CA ASP A 59 20.67 3.30 -38.50
C ASP A 59 20.22 3.83 -37.12
N LEU A 60 19.78 2.92 -36.25
CA LEU A 60 19.41 3.17 -34.86
C LEU A 60 20.57 2.89 -33.91
N SER A 61 21.81 3.24 -34.29
CA SER A 61 22.89 3.43 -33.31
C SER A 61 22.67 4.71 -32.47
N ALA A 62 21.53 4.79 -31.79
CA ALA A 62 21.35 5.73 -30.69
C ALA A 62 22.29 5.31 -29.56
N ARG A 63 23.35 6.10 -29.41
CA ARG A 63 24.39 6.00 -28.38
C ARG A 63 23.82 5.54 -27.04
N HIS A 64 24.34 4.43 -26.53
CA HIS A 64 24.31 4.12 -25.10
C HIS A 64 24.81 5.36 -24.33
N PRO A 65 24.03 5.95 -23.40
CA PRO A 65 24.60 6.90 -22.46
C PRO A 65 25.34 6.08 -21.40
N ALA A 66 26.56 5.69 -21.71
CA ALA A 66 27.49 5.06 -20.77
C ALA A 66 28.06 6.08 -19.76
N ASP A 67 27.72 7.36 -19.85
CA ASP A 67 28.21 8.41 -18.96
C ASP A 67 27.05 9.32 -18.50
N VAL A 68 26.13 8.78 -17.69
CA VAL A 68 25.27 9.62 -16.85
C VAL A 68 26.06 9.92 -15.57
N PRO A 69 26.26 11.19 -15.19
CA PRO A 69 26.96 11.52 -13.95
C PRO A 69 26.21 10.92 -12.75
N VAL A 70 26.78 9.84 -12.22
CA VAL A 70 26.39 9.20 -10.96
C VAL A 70 26.53 10.25 -9.86
N GLY A 71 25.42 10.74 -9.32
CA GLY A 71 25.49 11.73 -8.25
C GLY A 71 24.20 12.15 -7.58
N ARG A 72 23.03 12.00 -8.21
CA ARG A 72 21.78 12.43 -7.55
C ARG A 72 20.52 11.63 -7.85
N PHE A 73 20.43 10.97 -9.01
CA PHE A 73 19.24 10.23 -9.41
C PHE A 73 19.59 8.79 -9.78
N PRO A 74 18.89 7.78 -9.25
CA PRO A 74 19.08 6.38 -9.64
C PRO A 74 18.56 6.15 -11.06
N ALA A 75 19.14 5.16 -11.76
CA ALA A 75 18.76 4.85 -13.14
C ALA A 75 17.25 4.52 -13.24
N PRO A 76 16.45 5.33 -13.96
CA PRO A 76 15.02 5.10 -14.14
C PRO A 76 14.75 3.90 -15.05
N SER A 77 13.56 3.29 -14.92
CA SER A 77 13.13 2.19 -15.81
C SER A 77 12.56 2.76 -17.09
N GLN A 78 12.84 2.15 -18.23
CA GLN A 78 12.38 2.65 -19.52
C GLN A 78 11.07 2.00 -19.95
N VAL A 79 10.14 2.80 -20.47
CA VAL A 79 8.94 2.29 -21.14
C VAL A 79 9.35 1.54 -22.40
N VAL A 80 8.96 0.28 -22.52
CA VAL A 80 9.25 -0.55 -23.71
C VAL A 80 8.04 -0.66 -24.61
N GLU A 81 6.85 -0.73 -24.02
CA GLU A 81 5.60 -0.96 -24.74
C GLU A 81 4.42 -0.37 -23.97
N ARG A 82 3.40 0.03 -24.73
CA ARG A 82 2.14 0.57 -24.21
C ARG A 82 0.99 0.16 -25.11
N ASP A 83 0.14 -0.72 -24.58
CA ASP A 83 -1.01 -1.27 -25.31
C ASP A 83 -2.30 -1.10 -24.51
N ASP A 84 -3.43 -1.25 -25.20
CA ASP A 84 -4.72 -1.43 -24.54
C ASP A 84 -4.66 -2.66 -23.63
N ALA A 85 -5.25 -2.57 -22.44
CA ALA A 85 -5.20 -3.67 -21.49
C ALA A 85 -5.88 -4.93 -22.08
N PRO A 86 -5.38 -6.15 -21.79
CA PRO A 86 -6.09 -7.37 -22.15
C PRO A 86 -7.40 -7.49 -21.35
N THR A 87 -8.41 -8.15 -21.92
CA THR A 87 -9.62 -8.54 -21.20
C THR A 87 -9.25 -9.42 -20.01
N ASP A 88 -9.66 -9.04 -18.81
CA ASP A 88 -9.33 -9.77 -17.59
C ASP A 88 -10.07 -11.12 -17.57
N PRO A 89 -9.37 -12.28 -17.61
CA PRO A 89 -10.02 -13.57 -17.52
C PRO A 89 -10.53 -13.89 -16.10
N SER A 90 -10.33 -12.99 -15.12
CA SER A 90 -10.79 -13.13 -13.74
C SER A 90 -12.03 -12.31 -13.38
N GLU A 91 -12.70 -11.67 -14.36
CA GLU A 91 -14.07 -11.19 -14.18
C GLU A 91 -15.05 -12.38 -14.13
N ASP A 92 -15.06 -13.07 -12.99
CA ASP A 92 -16.27 -13.71 -12.52
C ASP A 92 -17.27 -12.56 -12.25
N GLN A 93 -18.12 -12.27 -13.23
CA GLN A 93 -19.23 -11.31 -13.12
C GLN A 93 -20.35 -11.83 -12.20
N SER A 94 -20.03 -12.69 -11.24
CA SER A 94 -20.91 -12.94 -10.10
C SER A 94 -20.56 -11.94 -9.02
N ASP A 95 -21.41 -10.93 -8.86
CA ASP A 95 -21.52 -10.21 -7.60
C ASP A 95 -21.78 -11.24 -6.49
N PRO A 96 -20.89 -11.42 -5.50
CA PRO A 96 -21.14 -12.33 -4.38
C PRO A 96 -22.30 -11.87 -3.48
N PHE A 97 -22.98 -10.76 -3.81
CA PHE A 97 -24.15 -10.22 -3.13
C PHE A 97 -25.38 -10.03 -4.02
N ALA A 98 -25.46 -10.69 -5.19
CA ALA A 98 -26.73 -10.84 -5.90
C ALA A 98 -27.65 -11.84 -5.17
N GLU A 99 -28.01 -11.54 -3.92
CA GLU A 99 -29.21 -12.10 -3.29
C GLU A 99 -30.40 -11.24 -3.75
N GLU A 100 -31.49 -11.91 -4.12
CA GLU A 100 -32.74 -11.31 -4.61
C GLU A 100 -33.16 -10.12 -3.72
N ASP A 101 -33.38 -8.95 -4.34
CA ASP A 101 -33.83 -7.73 -3.68
C ASP A 101 -35.12 -8.01 -2.86
N PRO A 102 -35.06 -7.99 -1.52
CA PRO A 102 -36.23 -8.27 -0.68
C PRO A 102 -37.27 -7.13 -0.70
N PHE A 103 -37.04 -6.07 -1.48
CA PHE A 103 -37.96 -4.94 -1.67
C PHE A 103 -38.57 -4.84 -3.07
N ALA A 104 -38.28 -5.81 -3.96
CA ALA A 104 -38.78 -5.84 -5.34
C ALA A 104 -40.32 -5.80 -5.45
N ASP A 105 -41.04 -6.16 -4.39
CA ASP A 105 -42.51 -6.18 -4.37
C ASP A 105 -43.15 -5.19 -3.36
N THR A 106 -42.47 -4.08 -3.10
CA THR A 106 -43.05 -2.97 -2.34
C THR A 106 -43.92 -2.05 -3.23
N PRO A 107 -44.99 -1.43 -2.70
CA PRO A 107 -45.81 -0.47 -3.44
C PRO A 107 -45.00 0.72 -4.00
N MET A 108 -43.84 1.02 -3.39
CA MET A 108 -42.93 2.10 -3.79
C MET A 108 -42.08 1.72 -5.01
N ALA A 109 -41.68 0.45 -5.15
CA ALA A 109 -41.01 -0.08 -6.34
C ALA A 109 -41.92 -0.08 -7.57
N ARG A 110 -43.23 -0.30 -7.38
CA ARG A 110 -44.24 -0.21 -8.47
C ARG A 110 -44.56 1.21 -8.91
N MET A 111 -44.21 2.24 -8.12
CA MET A 111 -44.37 3.65 -8.50
C MET A 111 -43.18 4.20 -9.30
N LEU A 112 -42.03 3.53 -9.31
CA LEU A 112 -40.80 3.99 -9.96
C LEU A 112 -40.55 3.34 -11.34
N ALA A 113 -41.44 2.46 -11.80
CA ALA A 113 -41.30 1.71 -13.05
C ALA A 113 -41.99 2.34 -14.28
N ASP A 114 -42.67 3.47 -14.13
CA ASP A 114 -43.28 4.19 -15.26
C ASP A 114 -42.38 5.35 -15.71
N GLU A 115 -41.80 5.25 -16.91
CA GLU A 115 -41.03 6.33 -17.55
C GLU A 115 -41.88 7.60 -17.72
N PRO A 116 -41.34 8.80 -17.46
CA PRO A 116 -42.09 10.04 -17.62
C PRO A 116 -42.18 10.46 -19.10
N PRO A 117 -43.32 11.03 -19.55
CA PRO A 117 -43.48 11.48 -20.93
C PRO A 117 -42.71 12.79 -21.21
N PRO A 118 -42.41 13.09 -22.49
CA PRO A 118 -41.39 14.07 -22.86
C PRO A 118 -41.73 15.52 -22.50
N LEU A 119 -40.65 16.27 -22.21
CA LEU A 119 -40.49 17.60 -21.62
C LEU A 119 -41.32 18.77 -22.21
N ALA A 120 -42.10 18.56 -23.28
CA ALA A 120 -42.84 19.62 -23.97
C ALA A 120 -44.19 19.97 -23.32
N ALA A 121 -44.76 19.08 -22.49
CA ALA A 121 -46.07 19.31 -21.86
C ALA A 121 -46.01 20.19 -20.59
N ASN A 122 -44.89 20.18 -19.87
CA ASN A 122 -44.76 20.84 -18.56
C ASN A 122 -44.56 22.37 -18.63
N MET A 123 -44.16 22.91 -19.79
CA MET A 123 -44.03 24.36 -19.95
C MET A 123 -45.37 25.07 -20.25
N ARG A 124 -46.43 24.32 -20.60
CA ARG A 124 -47.75 24.89 -20.88
C ARG A 124 -48.63 24.96 -19.62
N ALA A 125 -48.54 23.97 -18.74
CA ALA A 125 -49.30 23.93 -17.48
C ALA A 125 -48.77 24.88 -16.38
N ALA A 126 -47.46 25.19 -16.39
CA ALA A 126 -46.87 26.14 -15.45
C ALA A 126 -47.25 27.60 -15.75
N ARG A 127 -47.61 27.90 -17.01
CA ARG A 127 -48.00 29.25 -17.47
C ARG A 127 -49.45 29.62 -17.12
N GLU A 128 -50.31 28.64 -16.85
CA GLU A 128 -51.73 28.84 -16.55
C GLU A 128 -52.05 28.90 -15.04
N ARG A 129 -51.08 28.55 -14.17
CA ARG A 129 -51.25 28.60 -12.69
C ARG A 129 -50.80 29.92 -12.04
N MET A 130 -50.23 30.86 -12.79
CA MET A 130 -49.76 32.17 -12.28
C MET A 130 -50.77 33.31 -12.51
N ALA A 131 -52.08 33.06 -12.39
CA ALA A 131 -53.09 34.12 -12.51
C ALA A 131 -54.12 34.10 -11.37
N SER A 132 -53.97 35.07 -10.44
CA SER A 132 -54.97 35.65 -9.50
C SER A 132 -55.03 35.07 -8.05
N PRO A 133 -55.56 35.81 -7.04
CA PRO A 133 -54.71 36.51 -6.08
C PRO A 133 -54.96 36.21 -4.57
N VAL A 134 -53.94 36.50 -3.76
CA VAL A 134 -53.82 36.90 -2.33
C VAL A 134 -55.01 36.65 -1.37
N GLY A 135 -54.73 35.96 -0.26
CA GLY A 135 -55.51 35.95 0.99
C GLY A 135 -54.60 35.95 2.24
N GLU A 136 -54.98 36.72 3.26
CA GLU A 136 -54.25 37.08 4.49
C GLU A 136 -53.94 35.92 5.49
N PRO A 137 -52.98 36.09 6.43
CA PRO A 137 -52.66 35.09 7.45
C PRO A 137 -53.40 35.33 8.80
N PRO A 138 -53.66 34.29 9.62
CA PRO A 138 -54.16 34.46 10.98
C PRO A 138 -53.03 34.60 12.02
N ALA A 139 -53.36 35.26 13.13
CA ALA A 139 -52.52 35.57 14.30
C ALA A 139 -52.70 34.53 15.46
N PRO A 140 -51.94 34.63 16.58
CA PRO A 140 -51.40 33.47 17.32
C PRO A 140 -52.14 33.05 18.61
N GLU A 141 -51.92 31.80 19.05
CA GLU A 141 -52.13 31.29 20.42
C GLU A 141 -50.76 30.83 20.96
N ALA A 142 -50.21 31.39 22.04
CA ALA A 142 -50.56 31.36 23.46
C ALA A 142 -49.72 30.30 24.22
N ALA A 143 -49.12 30.78 25.30
CA ALA A 143 -48.01 30.21 26.05
C ALA A 143 -48.39 29.06 26.99
N MET A 144 -47.43 28.19 27.32
CA MET A 144 -47.39 27.50 28.61
C MET A 144 -45.94 27.32 29.11
N GLU A 145 -45.83 27.53 30.42
CA GLU A 145 -44.65 27.80 31.24
C GLU A 145 -43.76 26.57 31.50
N GLN A 146 -42.48 26.85 31.78
CA GLN A 146 -41.50 25.90 32.32
C GLN A 146 -41.58 25.87 33.86
N PRO A 147 -41.32 24.74 34.52
CA PRO A 147 -41.10 24.72 35.97
C PRO A 147 -39.61 24.93 36.31
N GLU A 148 -39.36 25.83 37.27
CA GLU A 148 -38.09 26.03 37.95
C GLU A 148 -37.71 24.84 38.84
N VAL A 149 -36.41 24.50 38.90
CA VAL A 149 -35.80 23.77 40.04
C VAL A 149 -34.46 24.41 40.38
N ASN A 150 -34.32 24.80 41.66
CA ASN A 150 -33.16 25.43 42.31
C ASN A 150 -32.29 24.35 43.03
N PRO A 151 -31.13 24.64 43.64
CA PRO A 151 -29.88 23.95 43.35
C PRO A 151 -29.21 23.38 44.61
N ALA A 152 -29.06 22.07 44.73
CA ALA A 152 -28.09 21.50 45.67
C ALA A 152 -28.00 19.99 45.43
N GLU A 153 -26.81 19.53 45.04
CA GLU A 153 -26.11 18.42 45.69
C GLU A 153 -24.80 18.16 44.94
N GLN A 154 -23.72 18.63 45.53
CA GLN A 154 -22.36 18.22 45.21
C GLN A 154 -22.12 16.84 45.81
N LYS A 155 -21.63 15.90 45.00
CA LYS A 155 -20.90 14.74 45.48
C LYS A 155 -19.59 14.63 44.71
N GLU A 156 -18.52 14.60 45.49
CA GLU A 156 -17.13 14.40 45.10
C GLU A 156 -16.93 13.06 44.40
N GLU A 157 -16.27 13.08 43.24
CA GLU A 157 -15.51 11.95 42.71
C GLU A 157 -14.04 12.35 42.56
N ALA A 158 -13.17 11.51 43.12
CA ALA A 158 -11.72 11.66 43.19
C ALA A 158 -11.04 11.47 41.81
N PRO A 159 -9.81 11.97 41.60
CA PRO A 159 -9.20 12.06 40.28
C PRO A 159 -8.67 10.68 39.82
N MET A 160 -9.03 10.25 38.62
CA MET A 160 -8.34 9.15 37.96
C MET A 160 -6.96 9.60 37.47
N ALA A 161 -5.98 8.74 37.75
CA ALA A 161 -4.57 8.94 37.47
C ALA A 161 -4.26 9.24 35.99
N SER A 162 -3.41 10.24 35.77
CA SER A 162 -2.85 10.58 34.46
C SER A 162 -2.00 9.44 33.90
N VAL A 163 -2.36 8.94 32.72
CA VAL A 163 -1.49 8.10 31.88
C VAL A 163 -0.32 8.96 31.39
N PRO A 164 0.95 8.50 31.43
CA PRO A 164 2.08 9.31 30.97
C PRO A 164 2.00 9.55 29.47
N ALA A 165 2.13 10.81 29.06
CA ALA A 165 2.27 11.17 27.65
C ALA A 165 3.52 10.50 27.04
N ALA A 166 3.36 9.95 25.84
CA ALA A 166 4.44 9.38 25.04
C ALA A 166 5.58 10.41 24.81
N PRO A 167 6.85 9.98 24.74
CA PRO A 167 7.97 10.89 24.54
C PRO A 167 7.86 11.55 23.15
N LYS A 168 7.92 12.89 23.14
CA LYS A 168 7.98 13.69 21.91
C LYS A 168 9.22 13.28 21.11
N PRO A 169 9.13 13.13 19.78
CA PRO A 169 10.30 12.82 18.95
C PRO A 169 11.30 13.96 19.06
N SER A 170 12.52 13.64 19.47
CA SER A 170 13.65 14.58 19.46
C SER A 170 14.03 14.85 18.01
N VAL A 171 13.57 15.97 17.47
CA VAL A 171 14.06 16.49 16.19
C VAL A 171 15.54 16.80 16.36
N SER A 172 16.41 16.11 15.62
CA SER A 172 17.83 16.43 15.56
C SER A 172 17.98 17.86 15.08
N ALA A 173 18.58 18.71 15.89
CA ALA A 173 18.83 20.12 15.57
C ALA A 173 19.77 20.25 14.36
N THR A 174 19.18 20.33 13.16
CA THR A 174 19.78 21.08 12.06
C THR A 174 19.99 22.52 12.56
N LYS A 175 21.18 23.10 12.32
CA LYS A 175 21.48 24.48 12.72
C LYS A 175 20.38 25.39 12.17
N SER A 176 19.48 25.86 13.03
CA SER A 176 18.33 26.67 12.67
C SER A 176 18.82 27.96 12.03
N ALA A 177 18.29 28.29 10.85
CA ALA A 177 18.37 29.66 10.35
C ALA A 177 17.87 30.62 11.46
N PRO A 178 18.47 31.81 11.62
CA PRO A 178 17.93 32.80 12.55
C PRO A 178 16.48 33.08 12.19
N GLY A 179 15.59 33.12 13.19
CA GLY A 179 14.16 33.38 12.98
C GLY A 179 13.90 34.71 12.26
N LEU A 180 12.67 34.90 11.79
CA LEU A 180 12.27 36.12 11.09
C LEU A 180 12.19 37.31 12.05
N ASN A 181 12.84 38.42 11.68
CA ASN A 181 12.63 39.72 12.31
C ASN A 181 11.49 40.43 11.57
N ILE A 182 10.48 40.91 12.30
CA ILE A 182 9.24 41.47 11.74
C ILE A 182 9.16 42.95 12.09
N ALA A 183 9.33 43.81 11.08
CA ALA A 183 9.17 45.24 11.23
C ALA A 183 7.69 45.63 11.27
N ARG A 184 7.26 46.33 12.33
CA ARG A 184 5.95 46.97 12.39
C ARG A 184 5.89 48.14 11.41
N ARG A 185 4.84 48.18 10.57
CA ARG A 185 4.62 49.23 9.56
C ARG A 185 3.34 49.99 9.80
N TYR A 186 2.27 49.30 10.18
CA TYR A 186 0.95 49.87 10.40
C TYR A 186 0.57 49.94 11.88
N THR A 187 1.23 49.14 12.71
CA THR A 187 0.91 48.99 14.14
C THR A 187 2.03 49.53 15.02
N ARG A 188 1.71 49.74 16.31
CA ARG A 188 2.69 50.12 17.34
C ARG A 188 2.62 49.15 18.52
N PRO A 189 3.75 48.87 19.19
CA PRO A 189 3.75 48.00 20.36
C PRO A 189 2.78 48.48 21.44
N GLY A 190 1.96 47.55 21.96
CA GLY A 190 1.00 47.83 23.03
C GLY A 190 -0.29 48.54 22.61
N GLU A 191 -0.44 48.94 21.34
CA GLU A 191 -1.70 49.48 20.81
C GLU A 191 -2.63 48.33 20.39
N ASN A 192 -3.91 48.45 20.73
CA ASN A 192 -4.92 47.48 20.32
C ASN A 192 -5.35 47.77 18.87
N VAL A 193 -5.04 46.84 17.96
CA VAL A 193 -5.36 46.95 16.53
C VAL A 193 -6.84 47.22 16.25
N TRP A 194 -7.75 46.69 17.09
CA TRP A 194 -9.19 46.89 16.91
C TRP A 194 -9.63 48.35 17.11
N ASP A 195 -8.82 49.16 17.78
CA ASP A 195 -9.10 50.58 18.05
C ASP A 195 -8.63 51.50 16.90
N THR A 196 -8.05 50.92 15.85
CA THR A 196 -7.61 51.65 14.64
C THR A 196 -8.74 51.99 13.67
N CYS A 197 -9.98 51.56 13.95
CA CYS A 197 -11.16 51.92 13.17
C CYS A 197 -12.40 52.13 14.05
N GLU A 198 -13.37 52.89 13.53
CA GLU A 198 -14.70 53.02 14.14
C GLU A 198 -15.58 51.81 13.79
N TRP A 199 -16.44 51.40 14.72
CA TRP A 199 -17.32 50.26 14.59
C TRP A 199 -18.78 50.68 14.57
N GLU A 200 -19.61 49.97 13.82
CA GLU A 200 -21.06 50.16 13.83
C GLU A 200 -21.82 48.85 13.70
N LEU A 201 -23.07 48.87 14.17
CA LEU A 201 -23.99 47.75 14.04
C LEU A 201 -24.73 47.87 12.70
N ARG A 202 -24.65 46.82 11.89
CA ARG A 202 -25.37 46.72 10.61
C ARG A 202 -26.30 45.52 10.58
N THR A 203 -27.20 45.54 9.61
CA THR A 203 -27.92 44.33 9.19
C THR A 203 -27.27 43.84 7.90
N ALA A 204 -26.86 42.57 7.89
CA ALA A 204 -26.43 41.90 6.67
C ALA A 204 -27.65 41.23 6.03
N GLN A 205 -27.94 41.56 4.78
CA GLN A 205 -29.11 41.04 4.07
C GLN A 205 -28.74 40.71 2.63
N ILE A 206 -29.11 39.51 2.17
CA ILE A 206 -29.02 39.11 0.77
C ILE A 206 -30.43 38.98 0.23
N VAL A 207 -30.72 39.71 -0.84
CA VAL A 207 -32.01 39.71 -1.54
C VAL A 207 -31.85 38.95 -2.85
N GLY A 208 -32.79 38.05 -3.13
CA GLY A 208 -32.88 37.28 -4.37
C GLY A 208 -33.30 38.15 -5.56
N SER A 209 -33.18 37.61 -6.77
CA SER A 209 -33.57 38.30 -8.00
C SER A 209 -35.08 38.59 -8.10
N ASP A 210 -35.89 37.89 -7.31
CA ASP A 210 -37.33 38.08 -7.15
C ASP A 210 -37.71 39.08 -6.04
N GLY A 211 -36.73 39.68 -5.36
CA GLY A 211 -36.94 40.58 -4.24
C GLY A 211 -37.13 39.90 -2.88
N SER A 212 -37.07 38.56 -2.81
CA SER A 212 -37.17 37.82 -1.54
C SER A 212 -35.89 37.94 -0.71
N VAL A 213 -36.00 37.94 0.63
CA VAL A 213 -34.82 37.92 1.51
C VAL A 213 -34.32 36.49 1.65
N VAL A 214 -33.15 36.21 1.09
CA VAL A 214 -32.51 34.88 1.08
C VAL A 214 -31.69 34.65 2.34
N PHE A 215 -31.14 35.71 2.93
CA PHE A 215 -30.37 35.65 4.16
C PHE A 215 -30.50 36.98 4.90
N GLU A 216 -30.66 36.92 6.22
CA GLU A 216 -30.62 38.11 7.09
C GLU A 216 -29.93 37.78 8.42
N GLN A 217 -29.04 38.68 8.86
CA GLN A 217 -28.53 38.71 10.22
C GLN A 217 -28.41 40.16 10.69
N ARG A 218 -29.15 40.49 11.75
CA ARG A 218 -29.19 41.85 12.33
C ARG A 218 -28.15 42.01 13.43
N GLY A 219 -27.78 43.26 13.71
CA GLY A 219 -26.94 43.60 14.86
C GLY A 219 -25.51 43.07 14.76
N VAL A 220 -24.97 42.96 13.55
CA VAL A 220 -23.57 42.55 13.35
C VAL A 220 -22.63 43.74 13.52
N GLU A 221 -21.57 43.58 14.29
CA GLU A 221 -20.55 44.62 14.52
C GLU A 221 -19.49 44.57 13.42
N ILE A 222 -19.45 45.61 12.59
CA ILE A 222 -18.60 45.72 11.40
C ILE A 222 -17.81 47.04 11.47
N PRO A 223 -16.59 47.13 10.90
CA PRO A 223 -15.92 48.42 10.74
C PRO A 223 -16.74 49.36 9.86
N LYS A 224 -16.87 50.62 10.28
CA LYS A 224 -17.62 51.66 9.57
C LYS A 224 -17.13 51.87 8.13
N GLY A 225 -15.83 51.71 7.90
CA GLY A 225 -15.20 51.84 6.58
C GLY A 225 -15.54 50.72 5.60
N TRP A 226 -16.06 49.57 6.05
CA TRP A 226 -16.41 48.48 5.14
C TRP A 226 -17.68 48.84 4.35
N SER A 227 -17.81 48.31 3.14
CA SER A 227 -19.04 48.48 2.34
C SER A 227 -20.18 47.56 2.84
N GLN A 228 -21.42 47.89 2.48
CA GLN A 228 -22.56 47.00 2.75
C GLN A 228 -22.40 45.65 2.01
N LEU A 229 -21.81 45.65 0.82
CA LEU A 229 -21.51 44.41 0.10
C LEU A 229 -20.52 43.53 0.87
N ALA A 230 -19.42 44.11 1.37
CA ALA A 230 -18.45 43.39 2.20
C ALA A 230 -19.12 42.83 3.46
N THR A 231 -19.99 43.62 4.09
CA THR A 231 -20.81 43.20 5.24
C THR A 231 -21.66 41.96 4.89
N ASN A 232 -22.43 42.03 3.80
CA ASN A 232 -23.31 40.95 3.37
C ASN A 232 -22.52 39.68 3.03
N VAL A 233 -21.40 39.79 2.31
CA VAL A 233 -20.57 38.65 1.93
C VAL A 233 -19.96 37.98 3.16
N VAL A 234 -19.31 38.75 4.03
CA VAL A 234 -18.60 38.19 5.18
C VAL A 234 -19.55 37.50 6.15
N VAL A 235 -20.68 38.13 6.42
CA VAL A 235 -21.67 37.60 7.38
C VAL A 235 -22.36 36.37 6.82
N SER A 236 -22.74 36.36 5.54
CA SER A 236 -23.43 35.19 4.95
C SER A 236 -22.50 34.01 4.69
N LYS A 237 -21.24 34.25 4.30
CA LYS A 237 -20.32 33.19 3.87
C LYS A 237 -19.37 32.73 4.96
N TYR A 238 -18.84 33.66 5.77
CA TYR A 238 -17.67 33.37 6.61
C TYR A 238 -17.95 33.39 8.11
N PHE A 239 -19.00 34.07 8.57
CA PHE A 239 -19.44 33.94 9.96
C PHE A 239 -19.89 32.50 10.26
N ARG A 240 -19.36 31.95 11.34
CA ARG A 240 -19.63 30.57 11.81
C ARG A 240 -20.70 30.52 12.88
N GLY A 241 -21.24 29.32 13.11
CA GLY A 241 -22.44 29.08 13.93
C GLY A 241 -23.74 29.29 13.13
N HIS A 242 -24.84 28.71 13.61
CA HIS A 242 -26.15 28.83 12.97
C HIS A 242 -26.82 30.16 13.34
N VAL A 243 -27.44 30.85 12.38
CA VAL A 243 -28.17 32.11 12.67
C VAL A 243 -29.24 31.85 13.73
N GLY A 244 -29.30 32.69 14.76
CA GLY A 244 -30.22 32.54 15.89
C GLY A 244 -29.67 31.73 17.08
N THR A 245 -28.47 31.18 16.99
CA THR A 245 -27.81 30.46 18.09
C THR A 245 -26.75 31.32 18.79
N LEU A 246 -26.40 30.97 20.03
CA LEU A 246 -25.36 31.64 20.81
C LEU A 246 -23.94 31.45 20.24
N GLU A 247 -23.74 30.38 19.47
CA GLU A 247 -22.46 30.10 18.80
C GLU A 247 -22.22 30.96 17.55
N ARG A 248 -23.25 31.68 17.06
CA ARG A 248 -23.16 32.48 15.84
C ARG A 248 -22.19 33.65 16.03
N GLU A 249 -21.18 33.73 15.17
CA GLU A 249 -20.33 34.91 15.05
C GLU A 249 -21.19 36.11 14.64
N TYR A 250 -20.94 37.25 15.29
CA TYR A 250 -21.70 38.47 15.10
C TYR A 250 -20.81 39.72 15.01
N ARG A 251 -19.48 39.55 15.07
CA ARG A 251 -18.51 40.66 14.93
C ARG A 251 -17.35 40.23 14.04
N VAL A 252 -16.87 41.14 13.18
CA VAL A 252 -15.69 40.88 12.33
C VAL A 252 -14.43 40.57 13.15
N LYS A 253 -14.33 41.10 14.38
CA LYS A 253 -13.24 40.77 15.32
C LYS A 253 -13.11 39.27 15.59
N GLN A 254 -14.23 38.54 15.68
CA GLN A 254 -14.23 37.09 15.92
C GLN A 254 -13.64 36.34 14.71
N LEU A 255 -14.11 36.69 13.50
CA LEU A 255 -13.66 36.12 12.24
C LEU A 255 -12.16 36.34 12.00
N ILE A 256 -11.70 37.59 12.13
CA ILE A 256 -10.28 37.93 11.90
C ILE A 256 -9.43 37.33 13.02
N GLY A 257 -9.88 37.45 14.28
CA GLY A 257 -9.19 36.93 15.46
C GLY A 257 -8.88 35.44 15.31
N ARG A 258 -9.88 34.60 15.08
CA ARG A 258 -9.66 33.14 15.00
C ARG A 258 -8.66 32.72 13.93
N VAL A 259 -8.59 33.45 12.81
CA VAL A 259 -7.63 33.18 11.73
C VAL A 259 -6.24 33.68 12.12
N ALA A 260 -6.11 34.95 12.50
CA ALA A 260 -4.82 35.55 12.85
C ALA A 260 -4.19 34.88 14.08
N ASP A 261 -4.99 34.54 15.08
CA ASP A 261 -4.54 33.88 16.32
C ASP A 261 -3.99 32.50 16.01
N ARG A 262 -4.68 31.73 15.18
CA ARG A 262 -4.22 30.38 14.81
C ARG A 262 -2.92 30.41 14.01
N ILE A 263 -2.79 31.33 13.06
CA ILE A 263 -1.56 31.48 12.26
C ILE A 263 -0.40 31.92 13.16
N TRP A 264 -0.65 32.87 14.06
CA TRP A 264 0.34 33.32 15.03
C TRP A 264 0.80 32.21 15.97
N GLU A 265 -0.13 31.44 16.54
CA GLU A 265 0.17 30.27 17.38
C GLU A 265 1.06 29.27 16.64
N TRP A 266 0.74 28.94 15.39
CA TRP A 266 1.55 28.04 14.57
C TRP A 266 2.93 28.61 14.26
N GLY A 267 3.03 29.91 13.94
CA GLY A 267 4.32 30.57 13.71
C GLY A 267 5.22 30.50 14.95
N ARG A 268 4.66 30.69 16.14
CA ARG A 268 5.40 30.55 17.42
C ARG A 268 5.81 29.10 17.66
N GLN A 269 4.89 28.15 17.53
CA GLN A 269 5.17 26.72 17.73
C GLN A 269 6.19 26.17 16.73
N GLY A 270 6.19 26.69 15.50
CA GLY A 270 7.13 26.34 14.45
C GLY A 270 8.49 27.06 14.54
N GLY A 271 8.68 27.97 15.51
CA GLY A 271 9.93 28.71 15.68
C GLY A 271 10.25 29.67 14.52
N TYR A 272 9.22 30.22 13.85
CA TYR A 272 9.41 31.09 12.69
C TYR A 272 9.93 32.49 13.05
N PHE A 273 9.75 32.95 14.29
CA PHE A 273 10.07 34.31 14.72
C PHE A 273 11.40 34.35 15.47
N ALA A 274 12.19 35.42 15.29
CA ALA A 274 13.45 35.59 16.00
C ALA A 274 13.25 35.91 17.50
N SER A 275 12.13 36.56 17.83
CA SER A 275 11.76 36.94 19.19
C SER A 275 10.25 36.87 19.41
N ASP A 276 9.82 36.98 20.67
CA ASP A 276 8.40 37.10 21.01
C ASP A 276 7.84 38.45 20.52
N GLU A 277 8.65 39.50 20.53
CA GLU A 277 8.29 40.81 19.96
C GLU A 277 8.01 40.74 18.46
N ASP A 278 8.76 39.92 17.71
CA ASP A 278 8.51 39.69 16.28
C ASP A 278 7.22 38.91 16.04
N ALA A 279 6.91 37.95 16.91
CA ALA A 279 5.66 37.20 16.84
C ALA A 279 4.46 38.13 17.09
N GLU A 280 4.54 39.00 18.10
CA GLU A 280 3.51 40.01 18.37
C GLU A 280 3.41 41.03 17.23
N ALA A 281 4.53 41.49 16.68
CA ALA A 281 4.55 42.37 15.51
C ALA A 281 3.82 41.74 14.32
N PHE A 282 4.10 40.47 14.01
CA PHE A 282 3.41 39.76 12.95
C PHE A 282 1.90 39.65 13.20
N HIS A 283 1.50 39.34 14.42
CA HIS A 283 0.10 39.16 14.80
C HIS A 283 -0.70 40.46 14.61
N ASP A 284 -0.16 41.56 15.10
CA ASP A 284 -0.79 42.87 15.02
C ASP A 284 -0.86 43.37 13.57
N GLU A 285 0.24 43.26 12.82
CA GLU A 285 0.28 43.64 11.40
C GLU A 285 -0.71 42.82 10.57
N LEU A 286 -0.80 41.50 10.80
CA LEU A 286 -1.76 40.64 10.10
C LEU A 286 -3.20 41.04 10.42
N ARG A 287 -3.53 41.28 11.70
CA ARG A 287 -4.87 41.76 12.09
C ARG A 287 -5.19 43.10 11.43
N TYR A 288 -4.23 44.02 11.39
CA TYR A 288 -4.41 45.33 10.76
C TYR A 288 -4.70 45.19 9.27
N ILE A 289 -3.87 44.43 8.56
CA ILE A 289 -4.01 44.18 7.11
C ILE A 289 -5.39 43.61 6.77
N LEU A 290 -5.87 42.65 7.56
CA LEU A 290 -7.19 42.04 7.37
C LEU A 290 -8.33 42.99 7.74
N LEU A 291 -8.19 43.76 8.82
CA LEU A 291 -9.20 44.70 9.30
C LEU A 291 -9.42 45.85 8.31
N HIS A 292 -8.34 46.37 7.73
CA HIS A 292 -8.35 47.47 6.76
C HIS A 292 -8.46 46.99 5.30
N GLN A 293 -8.82 45.71 5.08
CA GLN A 293 -9.04 45.11 3.75
C GLN A 293 -7.87 45.28 2.77
N MET A 294 -6.64 45.28 3.27
CA MET A 294 -5.42 45.42 2.46
C MET A 294 -5.01 44.09 1.81
N ALA A 295 -5.41 42.98 2.43
CA ALA A 295 -5.31 41.62 1.88
C ALA A 295 -6.45 40.75 2.43
N ALA A 296 -6.67 39.59 1.82
CA ALA A 296 -7.61 38.60 2.31
C ALA A 296 -7.09 37.19 2.03
N PHE A 297 -7.41 36.25 2.90
CA PHE A 297 -7.15 34.83 2.64
C PHE A 297 -8.17 34.22 1.67
N ASN A 298 -7.83 33.06 1.12
CA ASN A 298 -8.77 32.24 0.37
C ASN A 298 -9.93 31.75 1.25
N SER A 299 -11.01 31.28 0.62
CA SER A 299 -12.19 30.81 1.34
C SER A 299 -11.93 29.65 2.32
N PRO A 300 -11.12 28.60 2.01
CA PRO A 300 -10.80 27.54 2.96
C PRO A 300 -10.25 28.02 4.30
N VAL A 301 -9.36 29.02 4.30
CA VAL A 301 -8.83 29.60 5.55
C VAL A 301 -9.95 30.22 6.37
N TRP A 302 -10.79 31.06 5.75
CA TRP A 302 -11.94 31.65 6.44
C TRP A 302 -12.93 30.60 6.93
N PHE A 303 -13.08 29.48 6.22
CA PHE A 303 -14.01 28.43 6.61
C PHE A 303 -13.54 27.60 7.80
N ASN A 304 -12.26 27.29 7.86
CA ASN A 304 -11.77 26.19 8.68
C ASN A 304 -10.96 26.67 9.88
N LEU A 305 -10.19 27.75 9.71
CA LEU A 305 -9.12 28.07 10.63
C LEU A 305 -9.66 28.75 11.90
N GLY A 306 -9.24 28.23 13.05
CA GLY A 306 -9.59 28.74 14.38
C GLY A 306 -10.99 28.38 14.88
N TRP A 307 -11.80 27.64 14.10
CA TRP A 307 -13.12 27.18 14.56
C TRP A 307 -13.04 25.81 15.26
N PRO A 308 -13.61 25.65 16.48
CA PRO A 308 -13.60 24.37 17.19
C PRO A 308 -14.33 23.25 16.42
N GLY A 309 -13.78 22.02 16.50
CA GLY A 309 -14.40 20.84 15.88
C GLY A 309 -14.27 20.76 14.35
N ARG A 310 -13.55 21.68 13.70
CA ARG A 310 -13.22 21.61 12.26
C ARG A 310 -11.76 21.25 12.03
N LYS A 311 -11.49 20.51 10.95
CA LYS A 311 -10.14 20.27 10.45
C LYS A 311 -9.52 21.61 10.05
N GLN A 312 -8.35 21.93 10.58
CA GLN A 312 -7.65 23.22 10.38
C GLN A 312 -6.97 23.28 8.99
N ALA A 313 -7.74 23.10 7.92
CA ALA A 313 -7.25 23.04 6.55
C ALA A 313 -7.17 24.44 5.91
N VAL A 314 -5.98 24.82 5.45
CA VAL A 314 -5.69 26.14 4.83
C VAL A 314 -5.61 26.11 3.30
N SER A 315 -5.59 24.92 2.70
CA SER A 315 -5.58 24.72 1.25
C SER A 315 -6.78 23.89 0.80
N ALA A 316 -7.29 24.24 -0.38
CA ALA A 316 -8.18 23.40 -1.20
C ALA A 316 -7.72 23.41 -2.68
N CYS A 317 -6.54 23.96 -2.96
CA CYS A 317 -6.00 24.11 -4.31
C CYS A 317 -4.94 23.03 -4.56
N TYR A 318 -5.05 22.37 -5.71
CA TYR A 318 -3.91 21.70 -6.33
C TYR A 318 -3.02 22.81 -6.88
N ILE A 319 -1.84 23.00 -6.30
CA ILE A 319 -0.90 24.01 -6.80
C ILE A 319 -0.07 23.32 -7.88
N ASN A 320 -0.43 23.55 -9.13
CA ASN A 320 0.41 23.20 -10.27
C ASN A 320 1.31 24.40 -10.60
N GLU A 321 2.54 24.13 -11.03
CA GLU A 321 3.48 25.16 -11.49
C GLU A 321 2.94 25.87 -12.75
N VAL A 322 3.21 27.16 -12.87
CA VAL A 322 2.84 27.97 -14.04
C VAL A 322 3.94 28.98 -14.35
N ASP A 323 4.38 29.00 -15.60
CA ASP A 323 5.30 30.00 -16.13
C ASP A 323 4.51 31.23 -16.57
N ASP A 324 5.14 32.40 -16.59
CA ASP A 324 4.53 33.66 -17.07
C ASP A 324 4.45 33.71 -18.61
N THR A 325 3.74 32.74 -19.18
CA THR A 325 3.44 32.60 -20.61
C THR A 325 1.98 32.21 -20.78
N MET A 326 1.35 32.66 -21.86
CA MET A 326 -0.06 32.34 -22.12
C MET A 326 -0.27 30.82 -22.27
N GLU A 327 0.69 30.14 -22.88
CA GLU A 327 0.69 28.69 -23.09
C GLU A 327 0.67 27.92 -21.76
N SER A 328 1.56 28.27 -20.83
CA SER A 328 1.62 27.62 -19.50
C SER A 328 0.33 27.86 -18.70
N ILE A 329 -0.22 29.08 -18.77
CA ILE A 329 -1.50 29.41 -18.12
C ILE A 329 -2.67 28.58 -18.70
N LEU A 330 -2.76 28.44 -20.02
CA LEU A 330 -3.84 27.66 -20.65
C LEU A 330 -3.69 26.15 -20.40
N ASP A 331 -2.46 25.65 -20.39
CA ASP A 331 -2.17 24.25 -20.04
C ASP A 331 -2.47 23.96 -18.56
N LEU A 332 -2.26 24.92 -17.67
CA LEU A 332 -2.69 24.82 -16.28
C LEU A 332 -4.21 24.63 -16.19
N TYR A 333 -5.00 25.52 -16.81
CA TYR A 333 -6.47 25.42 -16.79
C TYR A 333 -6.98 24.09 -17.36
N LYS A 334 -6.36 23.62 -18.44
CA LYS A 334 -6.64 22.31 -19.01
C LYS A 334 -6.32 21.19 -18.02
N THR A 335 -5.15 21.24 -17.39
CA THR A 335 -4.69 20.21 -16.44
C THR A 335 -5.61 20.14 -15.22
N GLU A 336 -5.93 21.28 -14.60
CA GLU A 336 -6.87 21.36 -13.50
C GLU A 336 -8.25 20.86 -13.92
N GLY A 337 -8.76 21.31 -15.08
CA GLY A 337 -10.05 20.85 -15.61
C GLY A 337 -10.11 19.34 -15.80
N MET A 338 -9.02 18.73 -16.29
CA MET A 338 -8.93 17.28 -16.45
C MET A 338 -8.79 16.55 -15.11
N LEU A 339 -8.05 17.10 -14.13
CA LEU A 339 -7.94 16.53 -12.78
C LEU A 339 -9.28 16.54 -12.05
N PHE A 340 -10.05 17.63 -12.17
CA PHE A 340 -11.40 17.70 -11.59
C PHE A 340 -12.38 16.77 -12.28
N LYS A 341 -12.23 16.55 -13.60
CA LYS A 341 -13.12 15.70 -14.39
C LYS A 341 -12.83 14.20 -14.21
N ASP A 342 -11.58 13.79 -14.32
CA ASP A 342 -11.19 12.37 -14.41
C ASP A 342 -10.51 11.86 -13.11
N GLY A 343 -10.25 12.75 -12.14
CA GLY A 343 -9.51 12.43 -10.92
C GLY A 343 -8.01 12.24 -11.14
N SER A 344 -7.30 11.76 -10.11
CA SER A 344 -5.84 11.56 -10.13
C SER A 344 -5.37 10.27 -10.81
N GLY A 345 -6.28 9.55 -11.49
CA GLY A 345 -6.03 8.22 -12.07
C GLY A 345 -6.12 7.06 -11.07
N CYS A 346 -6.14 5.84 -11.58
CA CYS A 346 -6.21 4.62 -10.76
C CYS A 346 -5.41 3.46 -11.38
N THR A 347 -5.20 2.39 -10.61
CA THR A 347 -4.47 1.17 -11.02
C THR A 347 -5.33 -0.06 -10.80
N SER A 348 -4.99 -1.18 -11.46
CA SER A 348 -5.66 -2.47 -11.27
C SER A 348 -5.65 -2.91 -9.81
N GLY A 349 -6.72 -3.58 -9.37
CA GLY A 349 -6.83 -4.15 -8.03
C GLY A 349 -5.73 -5.17 -7.70
N ASP A 350 -5.12 -5.80 -8.71
CA ASP A 350 -3.98 -6.72 -8.58
C ASP A 350 -2.64 -6.01 -8.34
N ALA A 351 -2.56 -4.69 -8.52
CA ALA A 351 -1.32 -3.96 -8.31
C ALA A 351 -0.86 -4.11 -6.86
N LEU A 352 0.39 -4.51 -6.67
CA LEU A 352 0.99 -4.70 -5.36
C LEU A 352 1.45 -3.35 -4.80
N VAL A 353 0.92 -2.99 -3.64
CA VAL A 353 1.29 -1.77 -2.92
C VAL A 353 1.96 -2.13 -1.60
N TYR A 354 2.99 -1.36 -1.23
CA TYR A 354 3.63 -1.52 0.06
C TYR A 354 2.75 -0.96 1.16
N VAL A 355 2.55 -1.74 2.22
CA VAL A 355 1.88 -1.32 3.43
C VAL A 355 2.82 -1.56 4.60
N ARG A 356 3.10 -0.50 5.37
CA ARG A 356 3.99 -0.60 6.54
C ARG A 356 3.54 -1.75 7.46
N ASP A 357 4.51 -2.54 7.91
CA ASP A 357 4.35 -3.75 8.74
C ASP A 357 3.73 -4.97 8.01
N ALA A 358 2.93 -4.78 6.96
CA ALA A 358 2.29 -5.88 6.21
C ALA A 358 3.08 -6.32 4.96
N GLY A 359 3.92 -5.43 4.40
CA GLY A 359 4.66 -5.68 3.15
C GLY A 359 3.83 -5.38 1.90
N PHE A 360 4.18 -6.00 0.78
CA PHE A 360 3.50 -5.79 -0.50
C PHE A 360 2.28 -6.70 -0.64
N LEU A 361 1.12 -6.10 -0.89
CA LEU A 361 -0.15 -6.79 -1.05
C LEU A 361 -1.00 -6.16 -2.16
N PRO A 362 -1.91 -6.91 -2.81
CA PRO A 362 -2.81 -6.35 -3.81
C PRO A 362 -3.62 -5.19 -3.24
N ILE A 363 -3.65 -4.04 -3.93
CA ILE A 363 -4.34 -2.84 -3.45
C ILE A 363 -5.83 -3.10 -3.15
N ARG A 364 -6.47 -4.03 -3.88
CA ARG A 364 -7.86 -4.46 -3.58
C ARG A 364 -8.04 -4.98 -2.16
N ASN A 365 -7.01 -5.58 -1.56
CA ASN A 365 -7.11 -6.17 -0.22
C ASN A 365 -7.26 -5.09 0.84
N LEU A 366 -6.73 -3.88 0.61
CA LEU A 366 -7.00 -2.72 1.47
C LEU A 366 -8.49 -2.36 1.44
N TYR A 367 -9.06 -2.21 0.25
CA TYR A 367 -10.47 -1.87 0.11
C TYR A 367 -11.37 -2.95 0.73
N LYS A 368 -11.14 -4.22 0.39
CA LYS A 368 -11.90 -5.37 0.94
C LYS A 368 -11.83 -5.43 2.46
N LYS A 369 -10.65 -5.20 3.05
CA LYS A 369 -10.48 -5.17 4.50
C LYS A 369 -11.39 -4.13 5.14
N PHE A 370 -11.31 -2.87 4.71
CA PHE A 370 -12.07 -1.79 5.33
C PHE A 370 -13.56 -1.84 5.04
N PHE A 371 -13.93 -2.38 3.88
CA PHE A 371 -15.32 -2.69 3.57
C PHE A 371 -15.87 -3.76 4.52
N ALA A 372 -15.13 -4.85 4.75
CA ALA A 372 -15.52 -5.92 5.67
C ALA A 372 -15.57 -5.48 7.15
N GLU A 373 -14.81 -4.44 7.52
CA GLU A 373 -14.93 -3.77 8.83
C GLU A 373 -16.22 -2.95 8.99
N GLY A 374 -17.04 -2.84 7.93
CA GLY A 374 -18.28 -2.07 7.94
C GLY A 374 -18.07 -0.56 7.92
N ARG A 375 -16.91 -0.08 7.45
CA ARG A 375 -16.64 1.36 7.36
C ARG A 375 -17.54 2.01 6.29
N PRO A 376 -18.00 3.26 6.51
CA PRO A 376 -18.86 3.95 5.55
C PRO A 376 -18.22 4.09 4.17
N VAL A 377 -18.94 3.66 3.14
CA VAL A 377 -18.56 3.86 1.75
C VAL A 377 -19.19 5.16 1.25
N GLN A 378 -18.37 6.02 0.66
CA GLN A 378 -18.81 7.28 0.06
C GLN A 378 -18.75 7.16 -1.45
N GLU A 379 -19.88 7.43 -2.11
CA GLU A 379 -19.93 7.51 -3.57
C GLU A 379 -19.39 8.85 -4.07
N PHE A 380 -18.75 8.80 -5.24
CA PHE A 380 -18.17 9.95 -5.91
C PHE A 380 -18.50 9.89 -7.41
N ASP A 381 -19.25 10.91 -7.85
CA ASP A 381 -19.56 11.16 -9.26
C ASP A 381 -20.21 9.98 -10.02
N GLY A 382 -20.88 9.07 -9.30
CA GLY A 382 -21.55 7.88 -9.86
C GLY A 382 -20.62 6.85 -10.51
N LYS A 383 -19.29 7.03 -10.44
CA LYS A 383 -18.28 6.18 -11.10
C LYS A 383 -17.26 5.58 -10.14
N GLY A 384 -17.11 6.19 -8.97
CA GLY A 384 -16.13 5.78 -7.97
C GLY A 384 -16.73 5.75 -6.58
N ARG A 385 -16.12 4.96 -5.71
CA ARG A 385 -16.45 4.87 -4.30
C ARG A 385 -15.19 4.83 -3.46
N PHE A 386 -15.22 5.38 -2.26
CA PHE A 386 -14.06 5.37 -1.37
C PHE A 386 -14.41 5.15 0.09
N ILE A 387 -13.41 4.69 0.84
CA ILE A 387 -13.47 4.52 2.28
C ILE A 387 -12.39 5.41 2.91
N GLU A 388 -12.77 6.19 3.92
CA GLU A 388 -11.82 6.97 4.74
C GLU A 388 -11.06 6.04 5.69
N VAL A 389 -9.73 6.12 5.65
CA VAL A 389 -8.81 5.27 6.42
C VAL A 389 -7.70 6.07 7.10
N GLY A 390 -7.81 7.41 7.13
CA GLY A 390 -6.82 8.29 7.75
C GLY A 390 -6.65 8.06 9.26
N ASP A 391 -7.64 7.49 9.94
CA ASP A 391 -7.56 7.06 11.34
C ASP A 391 -6.87 5.70 11.52
N ALA A 392 -6.77 4.88 10.48
CA ALA A 392 -6.25 3.51 10.54
C ALA A 392 -4.71 3.43 10.58
N GLY A 393 -4.00 4.56 10.48
CA GLY A 393 -2.54 4.62 10.61
C GLY A 393 -1.78 3.80 9.56
N ILE A 394 -2.32 3.73 8.33
CA ILE A 394 -1.73 3.01 7.20
C ILE A 394 -0.72 3.91 6.50
N TYR A 395 0.46 3.37 6.19
CA TYR A 395 1.50 4.10 5.47
C TYR A 395 1.98 3.29 4.26
N THR A 396 2.20 3.96 3.15
CA THR A 396 2.73 3.39 1.89
C THR A 396 4.00 4.12 1.48
N LEU A 397 4.77 3.51 0.58
CA LEU A 397 5.85 4.21 -0.11
C LEU A 397 5.27 5.31 -0.99
N SER A 398 5.87 6.49 -0.89
CA SER A 398 5.58 7.70 -1.66
C SER A 398 6.90 8.30 -2.13
N VAL A 399 6.88 9.05 -3.23
CA VAL A 399 8.08 9.62 -3.84
C VAL A 399 7.94 11.14 -3.91
N ASN A 400 8.98 11.84 -3.46
CA ASN A 400 9.07 13.28 -3.63
C ASN A 400 9.31 13.57 -5.12
N PRO A 401 8.39 14.32 -5.79
CA PRO A 401 8.50 14.55 -7.23
C PRO A 401 9.68 15.44 -7.60
N ASP A 402 10.23 16.25 -6.70
CA ASP A 402 11.37 17.12 -7.00
C ASP A 402 12.72 16.39 -6.87
N THR A 403 12.81 15.46 -5.92
CA THR A 403 14.07 14.79 -5.56
C THR A 403 14.13 13.33 -6.00
N GLY A 404 13.00 12.70 -6.30
CA GLY A 404 12.92 11.25 -6.56
C GLY A 404 13.19 10.39 -5.33
N GLU A 405 13.30 11.00 -4.14
CA GLU A 405 13.50 10.30 -2.89
C GLU A 405 12.19 9.73 -2.37
N PHE A 406 12.23 8.49 -1.91
CA PHE A 406 11.08 7.80 -1.35
C PHE A 406 11.00 7.99 0.17
N GLY A 407 9.78 8.15 0.66
CA GLY A 407 9.41 8.19 2.07
C GLY A 407 8.14 7.38 2.34
N LEU A 408 7.68 7.43 3.58
CA LEU A 408 6.40 6.83 3.97
C LEU A 408 5.36 7.92 4.18
N ASP A 409 4.27 7.84 3.42
CA ASP A 409 3.12 8.74 3.56
C ASP A 409 1.88 7.99 4.03
N GLN A 410 1.04 8.72 4.76
CA GLN A 410 -0.20 8.18 5.31
C GLN A 410 -1.26 8.05 4.22
N VAL A 411 -1.90 6.88 4.16
CA VAL A 411 -3.07 6.67 3.30
C VAL A 411 -4.29 7.26 3.99
N LEU A 412 -4.92 8.24 3.35
CA LEU A 412 -6.12 8.89 3.88
C LEU A 412 -7.41 8.20 3.43
N ARG A 413 -7.44 7.72 2.18
CA ARG A 413 -8.60 7.12 1.53
C ARG A 413 -8.17 5.96 0.63
N VAL A 414 -9.03 4.95 0.52
CA VAL A 414 -8.90 3.89 -0.47
C VAL A 414 -10.05 4.00 -1.44
N TRP A 415 -9.74 4.25 -2.72
CA TRP A 415 -10.71 4.42 -3.80
C TRP A 415 -10.88 3.13 -4.60
N GLN A 416 -12.09 2.89 -5.09
CA GLN A 416 -12.43 1.86 -6.07
C GLN A 416 -13.25 2.51 -7.19
N TYR A 417 -12.91 2.16 -8.43
CA TYR A 417 -13.58 2.65 -9.64
C TYR A 417 -13.98 1.48 -10.51
N ASP A 418 -15.14 1.60 -11.14
CA ASP A 418 -15.61 0.66 -12.16
C ASP A 418 -15.34 1.30 -13.54
N LEU A 419 -14.19 0.96 -14.14
CA LEU A 419 -13.74 1.54 -15.41
C LEU A 419 -13.96 0.60 -16.59
N PRO A 420 -14.43 1.11 -17.74
CA PRO A 420 -14.54 0.32 -18.96
C PRO A 420 -13.15 0.00 -19.54
N GLN A 421 -13.09 -0.96 -20.46
CA GLN A 421 -11.82 -1.50 -20.94
C GLN A 421 -11.02 -0.48 -21.77
N GLU A 422 -11.70 0.34 -22.56
CA GLU A 422 -11.11 1.39 -23.40
C GLU A 422 -10.34 2.44 -22.58
N ASP A 423 -10.69 2.60 -21.30
CA ASP A 423 -10.07 3.53 -20.36
C ASP A 423 -8.87 2.94 -19.62
N LYS A 424 -8.45 1.70 -19.94
CA LYS A 424 -7.32 1.00 -19.32
C LYS A 424 -6.15 0.85 -20.28
N LEU A 425 -4.94 1.15 -19.80
CA LEU A 425 -3.68 0.91 -20.51
C LEU A 425 -2.76 0.00 -19.70
N THR A 426 -2.00 -0.84 -20.41
CA THR A 426 -0.87 -1.58 -19.84
C THR A 426 0.43 -0.88 -20.22
N VAL A 427 1.17 -0.41 -19.22
CA VAL A 427 2.52 0.13 -19.36
C VAL A 427 3.53 -0.95 -19.02
N ARG A 428 4.43 -1.32 -19.94
CA ARG A 428 5.50 -2.29 -19.71
C ARG A 428 6.86 -1.61 -19.66
N LEU A 429 7.65 -1.98 -18.66
CA LEU A 429 9.00 -1.47 -18.42
C LEU A 429 10.06 -2.48 -18.86
N ASP A 430 11.25 -1.98 -19.16
CA ASP A 430 12.45 -2.74 -19.53
C ASP A 430 12.97 -3.68 -18.43
N THR A 431 12.60 -3.43 -17.18
CA THR A 431 12.83 -4.32 -16.04
C THR A 431 11.93 -5.57 -16.06
N GLY A 432 10.94 -5.60 -16.95
CA GLY A 432 9.88 -6.60 -17.03
C GLY A 432 8.65 -6.23 -16.20
N ALA A 433 8.73 -5.22 -15.33
CA ALA A 433 7.59 -4.74 -14.56
C ALA A 433 6.48 -4.22 -15.47
N LYS A 434 5.23 -4.35 -15.03
CA LYS A 434 4.06 -3.85 -15.75
C LYS A 434 3.09 -3.15 -14.80
N ALA A 435 2.42 -2.13 -15.29
CA ALA A 435 1.34 -1.44 -14.59
C ALA A 435 0.09 -1.39 -15.47
N ILE A 436 -1.03 -1.87 -14.95
CA ILE A 436 -2.35 -1.71 -15.58
C ILE A 436 -3.02 -0.53 -14.89
N VAL A 437 -3.33 0.52 -15.64
CA VAL A 437 -3.74 1.82 -15.11
C VAL A 437 -4.80 2.49 -15.99
N SER A 438 -5.48 3.50 -15.46
CA SER A 438 -6.34 4.34 -16.30
C SER A 438 -5.52 5.14 -17.32
N ARG A 439 -6.11 5.53 -18.46
CA ARG A 439 -5.42 6.32 -19.51
C ARG A 439 -4.80 7.61 -18.98
N TRP A 440 -5.43 8.24 -18.01
CA TRP A 440 -5.01 9.49 -17.40
C TRP A 440 -4.12 9.31 -16.16
N HIS A 441 -3.76 8.08 -15.78
CA HIS A 441 -2.90 7.85 -14.62
C HIS A 441 -1.53 8.51 -14.80
N PRO A 442 -1.09 9.37 -13.86
CA PRO A 442 0.17 10.08 -13.97
C PRO A 442 1.36 9.19 -13.57
N PHE A 443 2.43 9.26 -14.35
CA PHE A 443 3.74 8.71 -14.04
C PHE A 443 4.74 9.84 -13.86
N LEU A 444 5.72 9.64 -12.97
CA LEU A 444 6.88 10.51 -12.85
C LEU A 444 7.92 10.06 -13.87
N VAL A 445 8.30 10.98 -14.77
CA VAL A 445 9.24 10.73 -15.87
C VAL A 445 10.43 11.66 -15.72
N TRP A 446 11.63 11.08 -15.73
CA TRP A 446 12.89 11.82 -15.81
C TRP A 446 13.19 12.17 -17.27
N ASP A 447 13.33 13.46 -17.56
CA ASP A 447 13.60 13.95 -18.92
C ASP A 447 15.10 14.17 -19.22
N GLY A 448 15.97 14.01 -18.22
CA GLY A 448 17.40 14.31 -18.30
C GLY A 448 17.83 15.45 -17.37
N GLU A 449 16.90 16.33 -17.00
CA GLU A 449 17.17 17.50 -16.15
C GLU A 449 16.27 17.53 -14.91
N LYS A 450 14.99 17.19 -15.06
CA LYS A 450 14.00 17.19 -13.98
C LYS A 450 13.02 16.03 -14.09
N ILE A 451 12.28 15.82 -13.01
CA ILE A 451 11.16 14.89 -12.97
C ILE A 451 9.89 15.65 -13.37
N THR A 452 9.12 15.08 -14.28
CA THR A 452 7.87 15.67 -14.76
C THR A 452 6.73 14.65 -14.67
N HIS A 453 5.49 15.12 -14.53
CA HIS A 453 4.32 14.26 -14.63
C HIS A 453 3.96 14.01 -16.10
N ARG A 454 3.70 12.74 -16.45
CA ARG A 454 3.18 12.35 -17.76
C ARG A 454 2.07 11.33 -17.62
N ARG A 455 0.95 11.52 -18.32
CA ARG A 455 -0.15 10.55 -18.29
C ARG A 455 0.23 9.26 -18.99
N ALA A 456 -0.40 8.15 -18.61
CA ALA A 456 -0.21 6.85 -19.24
C ALA A 456 -0.41 6.90 -20.77
N ASP A 457 -1.43 7.61 -21.24
CA ASP A 457 -1.73 7.81 -22.66
C ASP A 457 -0.77 8.77 -23.40
N GLN A 458 0.14 9.42 -22.68
CA GLN A 458 1.19 10.30 -23.22
C GLN A 458 2.58 9.67 -23.17
N LEU A 459 2.75 8.56 -22.41
CA LEU A 459 4.02 7.83 -22.36
C LEU A 459 4.42 7.30 -23.73
N ARG A 460 5.73 7.37 -24.01
CA ARG A 460 6.38 6.91 -25.23
C ARG A 460 7.46 5.88 -24.88
N ARG A 461 7.76 5.01 -25.83
CA ARG A 461 8.90 4.08 -25.70
C ARG A 461 10.19 4.87 -25.47
N GLY A 462 10.98 4.44 -24.49
CA GLY A 462 12.20 5.11 -24.04
C GLY A 462 11.99 6.11 -22.90
N ASP A 463 10.75 6.45 -22.53
CA ASP A 463 10.50 7.32 -21.38
C ASP A 463 11.02 6.69 -20.10
N ALA A 464 11.78 7.46 -19.33
CA ALA A 464 12.44 7.04 -18.11
C ALA A 464 11.51 7.26 -16.91
N VAL A 465 10.76 6.24 -16.53
CA VAL A 465 9.82 6.25 -15.40
C VAL A 465 10.56 6.02 -14.09
N ILE A 466 10.22 6.84 -13.08
CA ILE A 466 10.76 6.69 -11.72
C ILE A 466 10.16 5.44 -11.08
N GLY A 467 11.04 4.51 -10.68
CA GLY A 467 10.69 3.30 -9.94
C GLY A 467 11.37 3.23 -8.57
N PRO A 468 11.14 2.15 -7.80
CA PRO A 468 11.79 1.93 -6.52
C PRO A 468 13.31 2.02 -6.62
N ASN A 469 13.94 2.72 -5.67
CA ASN A 469 15.38 2.94 -5.65
C ASN A 469 15.97 2.73 -4.24
N ALA A 470 17.24 3.08 -4.04
CA ALA A 470 17.90 2.91 -2.75
C ALA A 470 17.19 3.62 -1.58
N THR A 471 16.58 4.78 -1.83
CA THR A 471 15.79 5.50 -0.82
C THR A 471 14.47 4.80 -0.51
N ALA A 472 13.86 4.11 -1.49
CA ALA A 472 12.67 3.28 -1.24
C ALA A 472 13.00 2.11 -0.31
N GLN A 473 14.17 1.49 -0.51
CA GLN A 473 14.69 0.44 0.36
C GLN A 473 15.01 0.96 1.77
N ALA A 474 15.56 2.17 1.87
CA ALA A 474 15.86 2.80 3.16
C ALA A 474 14.61 3.26 3.93
N ALA A 475 13.54 3.63 3.22
CA ALA A 475 12.27 4.08 3.81
C ALA A 475 11.48 2.94 4.47
N VAL A 476 11.71 1.68 4.06
CA VAL A 476 11.09 0.52 4.68
C VAL A 476 11.73 0.26 6.05
N PRO A 477 10.96 0.28 7.16
CA PRO A 477 11.49 0.04 8.49
C PRO A 477 12.01 -1.39 8.60
N THR A 478 13.32 -1.51 8.78
CA THR A 478 13.94 -2.78 9.14
C THR A 478 13.84 -2.98 10.65
N ARG A 479 13.37 -4.14 11.09
CA ARG A 479 13.41 -4.53 12.49
C ARG A 479 14.42 -5.66 12.66
N GLY A 480 15.14 -5.67 13.78
CA GLY A 480 15.83 -6.88 14.22
C GLY A 480 14.78 -7.94 14.49
N MET A 481 14.57 -8.85 13.55
CA MET A 481 13.45 -9.78 13.63
C MET A 481 13.88 -11.05 14.35
N THR A 482 13.43 -11.19 15.59
CA THR A 482 13.38 -12.48 16.26
C THR A 482 12.03 -13.13 16.01
N PHE A 483 12.02 -14.41 15.69
CA PHE A 483 10.80 -15.20 15.55
C PHE A 483 10.65 -16.12 16.76
N GLU A 484 9.55 -15.96 17.48
CA GLU A 484 9.20 -16.80 18.61
C GLU A 484 8.24 -17.91 18.17
N TYR A 485 8.55 -19.15 18.57
CA TYR A 485 7.69 -20.30 18.31
C TYR A 485 7.70 -21.28 19.47
N GLU A 486 6.59 -21.98 19.64
CA GLU A 486 6.44 -22.94 20.72
C GLU A 486 6.77 -24.37 20.26
N THR A 487 7.51 -25.08 21.09
CA THR A 487 7.68 -26.52 20.99
C THR A 487 7.00 -27.19 22.18
N THR A 488 6.46 -28.39 21.97
CA THR A 488 5.83 -29.16 23.06
C THR A 488 6.52 -30.49 23.23
N TYR A 489 6.95 -30.79 24.45
CA TYR A 489 7.61 -32.03 24.84
C TYR A 489 6.92 -32.64 26.07
N PHE A 490 6.31 -33.83 25.92
CA PHE A 490 5.55 -34.49 26.98
C PHE A 490 4.58 -33.57 27.75
N GLY A 491 3.88 -32.68 27.02
CA GLY A 491 2.91 -31.74 27.59
C GLY A 491 3.52 -30.45 28.16
N ARG A 492 4.84 -30.32 28.22
CA ARG A 492 5.52 -29.06 28.57
C ARG A 492 5.74 -28.23 27.31
N LYS A 493 5.34 -26.96 27.36
CA LYS A 493 5.63 -25.98 26.32
C LYS A 493 6.98 -25.33 26.60
N GLU A 494 7.79 -25.23 25.57
CA GLU A 494 9.07 -24.52 25.57
C GLU A 494 9.05 -23.49 24.44
N SER A 495 9.19 -22.22 24.80
CA SER A 495 9.35 -21.12 23.85
C SER A 495 10.76 -21.13 23.29
N GLN A 496 10.86 -20.98 21.98
CA GLN A 496 12.10 -20.87 21.24
C GLN A 496 12.14 -19.51 20.55
N THR A 497 13.29 -18.85 20.57
CA THR A 497 13.50 -17.56 19.91
C THR A 497 14.65 -17.71 18.92
N ILE A 498 14.40 -17.39 17.65
CA ILE A 498 15.39 -17.48 16.57
C ILE A 498 15.59 -16.11 15.94
N VAL A 499 16.83 -15.77 15.61
CA VAL A 499 17.15 -14.57 14.81
C VAL A 499 16.90 -14.87 13.33
N LEU A 500 16.13 -14.01 12.67
CA LEU A 500 15.90 -14.08 11.23
C LEU A 500 17.06 -13.41 10.49
N ASP A 501 18.02 -14.21 10.03
CA ASP A 501 19.17 -13.77 9.25
C ASP A 501 19.14 -14.30 7.80
N GLU A 502 20.18 -13.99 7.03
CA GLU A 502 20.30 -14.35 5.61
C GLU A 502 20.20 -15.86 5.38
N ASP A 503 20.86 -16.66 6.20
CA ASP A 503 20.85 -18.12 6.14
C ASP A 503 19.44 -18.67 6.36
N LEU A 504 18.71 -18.14 7.35
CA LEU A 504 17.32 -18.56 7.59
C LEU A 504 16.39 -18.14 6.46
N ALA A 505 16.57 -16.93 5.94
CA ALA A 505 15.77 -16.41 4.83
C ALA A 505 16.00 -17.24 3.56
N TRP A 506 17.25 -17.58 3.26
CA TRP A 506 17.59 -18.53 2.20
C TRP A 506 16.90 -19.88 2.41
N LEU A 507 16.98 -20.45 3.60
CA LEU A 507 16.33 -21.72 3.90
C LEU A 507 14.79 -21.64 3.78
N CYS A 508 14.19 -20.51 4.15
CA CYS A 508 12.76 -20.26 3.98
C CYS A 508 12.38 -20.20 2.49
N GLY A 509 13.13 -19.48 1.67
CA GLY A 509 12.92 -19.45 0.22
C GLY A 509 13.06 -20.83 -0.40
N TYR A 510 14.12 -21.56 -0.01
CA TYR A 510 14.37 -22.92 -0.49
C TYR A 510 13.26 -23.90 -0.07
N PHE A 511 12.74 -23.79 1.16
CA PHE A 511 11.59 -24.56 1.61
C PHE A 511 10.32 -24.29 0.80
N MET A 512 10.11 -23.07 0.32
CA MET A 512 8.90 -22.74 -0.44
C MET A 512 8.90 -23.33 -1.86
N GLY A 513 10.06 -23.68 -2.43
CA GLY A 513 10.14 -24.47 -3.65
C GLY A 513 10.10 -25.98 -3.36
N ASP A 514 11.19 -26.51 -2.77
CA ASP A 514 11.43 -27.95 -2.66
C ASP A 514 11.12 -28.57 -1.29
N GLY A 515 10.64 -27.75 -0.34
CA GLY A 515 10.31 -28.19 1.00
C GLY A 515 8.99 -28.96 1.09
N SER A 516 8.96 -30.01 1.90
CA SER A 516 7.75 -30.74 2.25
C SER A 516 7.63 -30.92 3.76
N LEU A 517 6.56 -30.40 4.34
CA LEU A 517 6.21 -30.60 5.75
C LEU A 517 4.89 -31.36 5.85
N GLY A 518 4.90 -32.52 6.53
CA GLY A 518 3.69 -33.33 6.69
C GLY A 518 3.59 -34.02 8.03
N ALA A 519 2.38 -34.42 8.39
CA ALA A 519 2.13 -35.24 9.56
C ALA A 519 2.68 -36.67 9.39
N LYS A 520 3.16 -37.23 10.49
CA LYS A 520 3.69 -38.58 10.60
C LYS A 520 3.27 -39.16 11.95
N GLN A 521 2.61 -40.30 11.95
CA GLN A 521 2.41 -41.06 13.19
C GLN A 521 3.74 -41.68 13.63
N SER A 522 4.22 -41.23 14.78
CA SER A 522 5.41 -41.77 15.42
C SER A 522 5.03 -42.72 16.55
N ARG A 523 5.75 -43.84 16.64
CA ARG A 523 5.61 -44.82 17.72
C ARG A 523 6.85 -44.76 18.60
N VAL A 524 6.67 -44.45 19.87
CA VAL A 524 7.76 -44.42 20.85
C VAL A 524 7.43 -45.36 21.99
N LYS A 525 8.42 -46.15 22.39
CA LYS A 525 8.34 -47.00 23.57
C LYS A 525 8.79 -46.18 24.77
N THR A 526 7.89 -45.98 25.72
CA THR A 526 8.21 -45.25 26.97
C THR A 526 9.20 -46.06 27.82
N SER A 527 9.81 -45.42 28.81
CA SER A 527 10.67 -46.09 29.82
C SER A 527 9.94 -47.23 30.56
N SER A 528 8.62 -47.15 30.66
CA SER A 528 7.75 -48.21 31.22
C SER A 528 7.50 -49.39 30.28
N GLY A 529 8.02 -49.37 29.05
CA GLY A 529 7.78 -50.39 28.03
C GLY A 529 6.48 -50.22 27.25
N ARG A 530 5.59 -49.30 27.65
CA ARG A 530 4.33 -48.99 26.96
C ARG A 530 4.61 -48.31 25.62
N LEU A 531 3.99 -48.82 24.55
CA LEU A 531 4.05 -48.23 23.22
C LEU A 531 3.05 -47.07 23.13
N CYS A 532 3.54 -45.88 22.82
CA CYS A 532 2.73 -44.69 22.64
C CYS A 532 2.84 -44.21 21.19
N THR A 533 1.69 -43.98 20.56
CA THR A 533 1.57 -43.31 19.27
C THR A 533 1.33 -41.83 19.50
N TYR A 534 2.03 -40.96 18.77
CA TYR A 534 1.75 -39.53 18.74
C TYR A 534 1.98 -38.97 17.34
N ASP A 535 1.28 -37.87 17.04
CA ASP A 535 1.46 -37.14 15.79
C ASP A 535 2.73 -36.28 15.85
N SER A 536 3.62 -36.55 14.92
CA SER A 536 4.86 -35.82 14.71
C SER A 536 4.85 -35.16 13.34
N LEU A 537 5.73 -34.19 13.13
CA LEU A 537 5.94 -33.59 11.83
C LEU A 537 7.20 -34.19 11.19
N ARG A 538 7.19 -34.30 9.87
CA ARG A 538 8.33 -34.71 9.06
C ARG A 538 8.59 -33.64 8.01
N LEU A 539 9.76 -33.03 8.10
CA LEU A 539 10.32 -32.11 7.13
C LEU A 539 11.20 -32.89 6.15
N ARG A 540 11.08 -32.59 4.86
CA ARG A 540 11.88 -33.18 3.78
C ARG A 540 12.29 -32.11 2.78
N PHE A 541 13.48 -32.27 2.23
CA PHE A 541 13.97 -31.54 1.08
C PHE A 541 14.49 -32.54 0.05
N TYR A 542 14.19 -32.28 -1.21
CA TYR A 542 14.61 -33.07 -2.37
C TYR A 542 15.42 -32.15 -3.26
N ASP A 543 16.54 -32.62 -3.81
CA ASP A 543 17.33 -31.80 -4.73
C ASP A 543 18.07 -32.66 -5.73
N GLU A 544 18.45 -32.07 -6.86
CA GLU A 544 19.30 -32.67 -7.88
C GLU A 544 20.78 -32.71 -7.46
N THR A 545 21.20 -31.80 -6.58
CA THR A 545 22.57 -31.68 -6.07
C THR A 545 22.68 -31.98 -4.58
N GLU A 546 23.83 -32.50 -4.15
CA GLU A 546 24.10 -32.69 -2.74
C GLU A 546 24.57 -31.40 -2.06
N ASP A 547 25.10 -30.43 -2.83
CA ASP A 547 25.66 -29.17 -2.32
C ASP A 547 24.58 -28.28 -1.67
N THR A 548 23.42 -28.14 -2.29
CA THR A 548 22.28 -27.40 -1.73
C THR A 548 21.74 -28.10 -0.47
N LEU A 549 21.63 -29.42 -0.46
CA LEU A 549 21.23 -30.17 0.73
C LEU A 549 22.26 -30.04 1.86
N ARG A 550 23.56 -29.99 1.54
CA ARG A 550 24.62 -29.71 2.54
C ARG A 550 24.48 -28.31 3.10
N ARG A 551 24.11 -27.31 2.28
CA ARG A 551 23.80 -25.96 2.76
C ARG A 551 22.60 -26.00 3.72
N VAL A 552 21.54 -26.75 3.40
CA VAL A 552 20.41 -26.97 4.33
C VAL A 552 20.88 -27.57 5.66
N GLN A 553 21.73 -28.62 5.63
CA GLN A 553 22.29 -29.21 6.86
C GLN A 553 23.06 -28.18 7.70
N GLN A 554 23.89 -27.36 7.05
CA GLN A 554 24.70 -26.33 7.72
C GLN A 554 23.82 -25.27 8.39
N VAL A 555 22.80 -24.78 7.69
CA VAL A 555 21.86 -23.79 8.23
C VAL A 555 21.07 -24.37 9.40
N ILE A 556 20.57 -25.61 9.28
CA ILE A 556 19.84 -26.28 10.37
C ILE A 556 20.75 -26.46 11.61
N ALA A 557 21.99 -26.89 11.41
CA ALA A 557 22.95 -27.06 12.50
C ALA A 557 23.31 -25.74 13.18
N ARG A 558 23.56 -24.68 12.39
CA ARG A 558 23.94 -23.35 12.92
C ARG A 558 22.80 -22.70 13.69
N ILE A 559 21.59 -22.70 13.13
CA ILE A 559 20.45 -21.94 13.68
C ILE A 559 19.74 -22.71 14.79
N PHE A 560 19.49 -24.00 14.57
CA PHE A 560 18.66 -24.79 15.48
C PHE A 560 19.48 -25.67 16.44
N GLY A 561 20.79 -25.81 16.19
CA GLY A 561 21.65 -26.74 16.93
C GLY A 561 21.32 -28.21 16.63
N GLU A 562 20.74 -28.49 15.47
CA GLU A 562 20.18 -29.80 15.11
C GLU A 562 21.00 -30.45 13.99
N HIS A 563 21.21 -31.76 14.09
CA HIS A 563 21.89 -32.52 13.07
C HIS A 563 20.91 -33.28 12.19
N THR A 564 21.19 -33.29 10.90
CA THR A 564 20.37 -33.94 9.86
C THR A 564 21.26 -34.84 9.01
N GLU A 565 20.70 -35.90 8.45
CA GLU A 565 21.40 -36.80 7.54
C GLU A 565 20.84 -36.66 6.12
N ILE A 566 21.73 -36.75 5.13
CA ILE A 566 21.37 -36.86 3.72
C ILE A 566 21.28 -38.34 3.38
N ILE A 567 20.10 -38.76 2.95
CA ILE A 567 19.80 -40.12 2.54
C ILE A 567 20.11 -40.24 1.04
N ARG A 568 21.02 -41.15 0.70
CA ARG A 568 21.36 -41.48 -0.69
C ARG A 568 20.68 -42.79 -1.08
N GLY A 569 19.77 -42.74 -2.06
CA GLY A 569 19.03 -43.91 -2.58
C GLY A 569 19.16 -44.04 -4.10
N GLN A 570 18.34 -44.89 -4.73
CA GLN A 570 18.28 -45.03 -6.21
C GLN A 570 17.60 -43.83 -6.92
N GLY A 571 17.38 -42.72 -6.22
CA GLY A 571 16.76 -41.49 -6.74
C GLY A 571 17.47 -40.25 -6.24
N CYS A 572 16.87 -39.08 -6.44
CA CYS A 572 17.42 -37.79 -5.98
C CYS A 572 17.79 -37.84 -4.48
N PRO A 573 18.94 -37.28 -4.08
CA PRO A 573 19.31 -37.18 -2.67
C PRO A 573 18.22 -36.43 -1.90
N MET A 574 18.03 -36.82 -0.64
CA MET A 574 16.98 -36.26 0.20
C MET A 574 17.49 -36.02 1.61
N LEU A 575 17.11 -34.88 2.18
CA LEU A 575 17.28 -34.60 3.60
C LEU A 575 15.96 -34.85 4.32
N VAL A 576 15.99 -35.60 5.42
CA VAL A 576 14.79 -35.85 6.24
C VAL A 576 15.05 -35.43 7.68
N TYR A 577 14.15 -34.63 8.24
CA TYR A 577 14.19 -34.22 9.64
C TYR A 577 12.84 -34.43 10.33
N ASN A 578 12.86 -35.07 11.51
CA ASN A 578 11.65 -35.38 12.28
C ASN A 578 11.64 -34.71 13.67
N GLY A 579 12.68 -33.94 14.02
CA GLY A 579 12.75 -33.27 15.31
C GLY A 579 11.81 -32.07 15.39
N ARG A 580 11.49 -31.61 16.60
CA ARG A 580 10.42 -30.63 16.83
C ARG A 580 10.86 -29.19 16.60
N ARG A 581 12.14 -28.86 16.85
CA ARG A 581 12.65 -27.48 16.75
C ARG A 581 12.47 -26.93 15.33
N VAL A 582 13.02 -27.62 14.34
CA VAL A 582 12.89 -27.17 12.94
C VAL A 582 11.48 -27.38 12.42
N THR A 583 10.85 -28.54 12.65
CA THR A 583 9.51 -28.81 12.07
C THR A 583 8.42 -27.89 12.61
N ARG A 584 8.48 -27.47 13.88
CA ARG A 584 7.52 -26.53 14.46
C ARG A 584 7.74 -25.10 13.98
N PHE A 585 8.99 -24.69 13.80
CA PHE A 585 9.30 -23.42 13.16
C PHE A 585 8.63 -23.32 11.77
N PHE A 586 8.89 -24.29 10.88
CA PHE A 586 8.27 -24.31 9.55
C PHE A 586 6.74 -24.48 9.64
N GLY A 587 6.25 -25.30 10.57
CA GLY A 587 4.81 -25.50 10.75
C GLY A 587 4.06 -24.26 11.23
N GLN A 588 4.69 -23.42 12.05
CA GLN A 588 4.11 -22.15 12.51
C GLN A 588 4.20 -21.08 11.43
N LEU A 589 5.28 -21.05 10.64
CA LEU A 589 5.50 -20.04 9.61
C LEU A 589 4.72 -20.31 8.31
N PHE A 590 4.61 -21.57 7.89
CA PHE A 590 4.02 -21.95 6.60
C PHE A 590 2.78 -22.85 6.70
N GLY A 591 2.40 -23.24 7.92
CA GLY A 591 1.34 -24.22 8.15
C GLY A 591 1.79 -25.66 7.91
N VAL A 592 0.88 -26.60 8.19
CA VAL A 592 1.07 -28.05 7.98
C VAL A 592 -0.12 -28.57 7.18
N GLY A 593 0.10 -29.26 6.07
CA GLY A 593 -1.02 -29.81 5.32
C GLY A 593 -0.68 -30.31 3.93
N SER A 594 -1.74 -30.50 3.13
CA SER A 594 -1.65 -30.78 1.70
C SER A 594 -1.01 -29.62 0.95
N LYS A 595 -0.53 -29.89 -0.27
CA LYS A 595 0.01 -28.87 -1.18
C LYS A 595 -1.00 -27.72 -1.30
N THR A 596 -0.57 -26.51 -0.93
CA THR A 596 -1.37 -25.29 -1.09
C THR A 596 -0.87 -24.48 -2.28
N TYR A 597 -1.80 -23.78 -2.93
CA TYR A 597 -1.51 -22.81 -3.99
C TYR A 597 -1.70 -21.36 -3.51
N SER A 598 -2.06 -21.15 -2.24
CA SER A 598 -2.08 -19.84 -1.58
C SER A 598 -0.76 -19.59 -0.85
N LEU A 599 0.31 -19.42 -1.60
CA LEU A 599 1.62 -19.08 -1.04
C LEU A 599 1.75 -17.56 -0.93
N SER A 600 2.44 -17.09 0.12
CA SER A 600 2.82 -15.68 0.24
C SER A 600 4.23 -15.55 0.79
N ILE A 601 4.95 -14.53 0.34
CA ILE A 601 6.27 -14.20 0.92
C ILE A 601 6.06 -13.89 2.40
N PRO A 602 6.80 -14.53 3.32
CA PRO A 602 6.67 -14.27 4.74
C PRO A 602 6.85 -12.78 5.08
N ALA A 603 5.98 -12.24 5.93
CA ALA A 603 5.96 -10.82 6.28
C ALA A 603 7.32 -10.27 6.76
N PHE A 604 8.13 -11.12 7.40
CA PHE A 604 9.44 -10.73 7.87
C PHE A 604 10.40 -10.38 6.73
N VAL A 605 10.30 -11.03 5.57
CA VAL A 605 11.19 -10.80 4.41
C VAL A 605 11.01 -9.37 3.91
N TRP A 606 9.77 -8.89 3.79
CA TRP A 606 9.48 -7.52 3.35
C TRP A 606 10.10 -6.45 4.25
N ASN A 607 10.17 -6.71 5.55
CA ASN A 607 10.65 -5.77 6.56
C ASN A 607 12.08 -6.11 7.05
N SER A 608 12.85 -6.81 6.22
CA SER A 608 14.24 -7.18 6.50
C SER A 608 15.24 -6.40 5.66
N PRO A 609 16.52 -6.32 6.08
CA PRO A 609 17.59 -5.74 5.27
C PRO A 609 17.71 -6.39 3.89
N ARG A 610 18.20 -5.63 2.91
CA ARG A 610 18.44 -6.07 1.53
C ARG A 610 19.11 -7.45 1.43
N ALA A 611 20.14 -7.72 2.22
CA ALA A 611 20.85 -9.00 2.20
C ALA A 611 19.94 -10.20 2.55
N VAL A 612 19.02 -10.03 3.50
CA VAL A 612 18.04 -11.07 3.89
C VAL A 612 17.01 -11.30 2.78
N GLN A 613 16.57 -10.21 2.12
CA GLN A 613 15.66 -10.28 0.98
C GLN A 613 16.29 -10.97 -0.23
N LEU A 614 17.55 -10.65 -0.52
CA LEU A 614 18.35 -11.31 -1.56
C LEU A 614 18.55 -12.79 -1.26
N ALA A 615 18.87 -13.13 -0.01
CA ALA A 615 19.05 -14.50 0.42
C ALA A 615 17.77 -15.32 0.26
N PHE A 616 16.60 -14.76 0.61
CA PHE A 616 15.30 -15.40 0.38
C PHE A 616 15.06 -15.69 -1.11
N LEU A 617 15.26 -14.70 -1.99
CA LEU A 617 15.14 -14.89 -3.44
C LEU A 617 16.14 -15.92 -3.97
N ALA A 618 17.37 -15.93 -3.46
CA ALA A 618 18.38 -16.92 -3.82
C ALA A 618 17.95 -18.34 -3.40
N GLY A 619 17.32 -18.51 -2.24
CA GLY A 619 16.74 -19.78 -1.81
C GLY A 619 15.67 -20.30 -2.77
N LEU A 620 14.78 -19.42 -3.24
CA LEU A 620 13.80 -19.78 -4.28
C LEU A 620 14.50 -20.19 -5.58
N ILE A 621 15.54 -19.44 -5.98
CA ILE A 621 16.31 -19.76 -7.19
C ILE A 621 17.11 -21.04 -7.04
N ASP A 622 17.58 -21.43 -5.86
CA ASP A 622 18.32 -22.67 -5.60
C ASP A 622 17.42 -23.91 -5.48
N SER A 623 16.12 -23.72 -5.25
CA SER A 623 15.12 -24.80 -5.27
C SER A 623 14.59 -25.06 -6.68
N ASP A 624 13.42 -24.52 -7.02
CA ASP A 624 12.73 -24.70 -8.30
C ASP A 624 13.13 -23.68 -9.39
N GLY A 625 13.95 -22.68 -9.07
CA GLY A 625 14.35 -21.65 -10.04
C GLY A 625 15.41 -22.11 -11.03
N TYR A 626 15.58 -21.33 -12.11
CA TYR A 626 16.59 -21.60 -13.13
C TYR A 626 17.25 -20.32 -13.65
N ILE A 627 18.48 -20.47 -14.14
CA ILE A 627 19.22 -19.41 -14.83
C ILE A 627 19.20 -19.69 -16.33
N ALA A 628 18.52 -18.83 -17.09
CA ALA A 628 18.47 -18.89 -18.55
C ALA A 628 19.76 -18.35 -19.19
N GLU A 629 19.92 -18.58 -20.49
CA GLU A 629 20.96 -17.96 -21.30
C GLU A 629 20.88 -16.42 -21.19
N GLY A 630 22.03 -15.75 -21.14
CA GLY A 630 22.09 -14.30 -20.82
C GLY A 630 21.96 -13.97 -19.32
N GLY A 631 21.91 -14.98 -18.46
CA GLY A 631 22.03 -14.80 -17.01
C GLY A 631 20.75 -14.27 -16.35
N ARG A 632 19.60 -14.53 -16.97
CA ARG A 632 18.29 -14.20 -16.38
C ARG A 632 17.90 -15.27 -15.36
N ALA A 633 17.59 -14.87 -14.14
CA ALA A 633 17.10 -15.77 -13.10
C ALA A 633 15.58 -15.75 -13.04
N ASN A 634 14.94 -16.91 -13.16
CA ASN A 634 13.49 -17.05 -13.18
C ASN A 634 13.04 -18.05 -12.11
N TYR A 635 11.86 -17.79 -11.55
CA TYR A 635 11.18 -18.69 -10.63
C TYR A 635 9.74 -18.89 -11.09
N SER A 636 9.31 -20.15 -11.25
CA SER A 636 7.99 -20.50 -11.76
C SER A 636 7.13 -21.06 -10.65
N SER A 637 5.88 -20.58 -10.53
CA SER A 637 4.92 -21.07 -9.54
C SER A 637 3.55 -21.28 -10.15
N ALA A 638 2.82 -22.27 -9.65
CA ALA A 638 1.39 -22.43 -9.93
C ALA A 638 0.54 -21.37 -9.19
N SER A 639 1.13 -20.66 -8.21
CA SER A 639 0.47 -19.56 -7.51
C SER A 639 0.80 -18.23 -8.20
N ARG A 640 -0.18 -17.67 -8.91
CA ARG A 640 -0.05 -16.37 -9.60
C ARG A 640 0.30 -15.24 -8.63
N GLU A 641 -0.37 -15.21 -7.48
CA GLU A 641 -0.16 -14.21 -6.43
C GLU A 641 1.27 -14.28 -5.86
N PHE A 642 1.75 -15.49 -5.57
CA PHE A 642 3.11 -15.68 -5.07
C PHE A 642 4.17 -15.27 -6.10
N ALA A 643 4.01 -15.67 -7.37
CA ALA A 643 4.90 -15.25 -8.43
C ALA A 643 4.89 -13.72 -8.60
N GLY A 644 3.72 -13.07 -8.48
CA GLY A 644 3.60 -11.62 -8.45
C GLY A 644 4.37 -10.98 -7.29
N GLN A 645 4.30 -11.55 -6.09
CA GLN A 645 5.08 -11.08 -4.93
C GLN A 645 6.60 -11.27 -5.13
N VAL A 646 7.03 -12.39 -5.69
CA VAL A 646 8.45 -12.63 -6.02
C VAL A 646 8.95 -11.59 -7.03
N ALA A 647 8.17 -11.31 -8.07
CA ALA A 647 8.46 -10.26 -9.04
C ALA A 647 8.50 -8.87 -8.39
N ALA A 648 7.55 -8.54 -7.52
CA ALA A 648 7.54 -7.26 -6.81
C ALA A 648 8.75 -7.10 -5.88
N LEU A 649 9.17 -8.14 -5.16
CA LEU A 649 10.38 -8.10 -4.35
C LEU A 649 11.63 -7.88 -5.21
N ALA A 650 11.72 -8.58 -6.35
CA ALA A 650 12.81 -8.37 -7.31
C ALA A 650 12.83 -6.95 -7.89
N SER A 651 11.66 -6.37 -8.18
CA SER A 651 11.52 -4.99 -8.63
C SER A 651 11.92 -3.98 -7.57
N PHE A 652 11.45 -4.17 -6.33
CA PHE A 652 11.81 -3.34 -5.19
C PHE A 652 13.32 -3.31 -4.92
N LEU A 653 14.01 -4.45 -5.15
CA LEU A 653 15.45 -4.59 -5.03
C LEU A 653 16.24 -4.08 -6.25
N GLY A 654 15.57 -3.66 -7.32
CA GLY A 654 16.18 -3.20 -8.56
C GLY A 654 16.83 -4.31 -9.39
N LEU A 655 16.43 -5.57 -9.21
CA LEU A 655 16.98 -6.73 -9.92
C LEU A 655 16.19 -7.11 -11.17
N GLY A 656 14.87 -7.03 -11.10
CA GLY A 656 13.92 -7.51 -12.11
C GLY A 656 12.53 -6.95 -11.88
N GLY A 657 11.47 -7.74 -12.07
CA GLY A 657 10.12 -7.23 -11.77
C GLY A 657 8.96 -7.77 -12.60
N GLY A 658 9.24 -8.59 -13.61
CA GLY A 658 8.22 -9.08 -14.54
C GLY A 658 7.64 -10.44 -14.20
N THR A 659 6.42 -10.67 -14.66
CA THR A 659 5.78 -11.99 -14.66
C THR A 659 5.33 -12.35 -16.07
N VAL A 660 5.60 -13.58 -16.48
CA VAL A 660 5.05 -14.18 -17.71
C VAL A 660 4.14 -15.34 -17.32
N GLU A 661 2.96 -15.37 -17.90
CA GLU A 661 1.97 -16.42 -17.64
C GLU A 661 1.95 -17.38 -18.83
N ASP A 662 2.19 -18.67 -18.58
CA ASP A 662 2.10 -19.73 -19.58
C ASP A 662 1.26 -20.89 -19.02
N ARG A 663 0.12 -21.14 -19.68
CA ARG A 663 -0.90 -22.12 -19.28
C ARG A 663 -1.44 -21.91 -17.86
N HIS A 664 -0.87 -22.64 -16.89
CA HIS A 664 -1.27 -22.66 -15.48
C HIS A 664 -0.09 -22.36 -14.55
N VAL A 665 0.99 -21.78 -15.08
CA VAL A 665 2.21 -21.45 -14.35
C VAL A 665 2.58 -20.00 -14.62
N THR A 666 2.84 -19.26 -13.56
CA THR A 666 3.34 -17.90 -13.63
C THR A 666 4.83 -17.90 -13.32
N THR A 667 5.63 -17.37 -14.23
CA THR A 667 7.08 -17.26 -14.11
C THR A 667 7.46 -15.83 -13.74
N ALA A 668 8.03 -15.65 -12.56
CA ALA A 668 8.60 -14.39 -12.08
C ALA A 668 10.05 -14.26 -12.54
N THR A 669 10.39 -13.09 -13.08
CA THR A 669 11.77 -12.71 -13.37
C THR A 669 12.40 -12.09 -12.14
N VAL A 670 13.25 -12.87 -11.45
CA VAL A 670 13.96 -12.46 -10.23
C VAL A 670 15.16 -11.58 -10.55
N LEU A 671 15.89 -11.92 -11.61
CA LEU A 671 17.02 -11.14 -12.09
C LEU A 671 16.91 -10.96 -13.60
N HIS A 672 16.74 -9.72 -14.04
CA HIS A 672 16.59 -9.40 -15.45
C HIS A 672 17.94 -9.27 -16.15
N HIS A 673 17.95 -9.34 -17.49
CA HIS A 673 19.19 -9.28 -18.27
C HIS A 673 19.89 -7.90 -18.20
N VAL A 674 19.12 -6.85 -17.94
CA VAL A 674 19.60 -5.47 -17.74
C VAL A 674 20.26 -5.24 -16.38
N ALA A 675 20.23 -6.22 -15.46
CA ALA A 675 20.87 -6.09 -14.17
C ALA A 675 22.39 -5.91 -14.31
N SER A 676 22.95 -4.95 -13.57
CA SER A 676 24.37 -4.63 -13.60
C SER A 676 25.25 -5.78 -13.10
N THR A 677 26.51 -5.78 -13.50
CA THR A 677 27.52 -6.73 -13.01
C THR A 677 27.63 -6.73 -11.48
N ALA A 678 27.47 -5.58 -10.83
CA ALA A 678 27.48 -5.47 -9.38
C ALA A 678 26.30 -6.21 -8.75
N GLN A 679 25.08 -5.97 -9.25
CA GLN A 679 23.86 -6.65 -8.78
C GLN A 679 23.92 -8.15 -9.02
N ARG A 680 24.46 -8.60 -10.16
CA ARG A 680 24.66 -10.02 -10.47
C ARG A 680 25.61 -10.68 -9.48
N ARG A 681 26.74 -10.05 -9.17
CA ARG A 681 27.70 -10.57 -8.19
C ARG A 681 27.13 -10.59 -6.77
N GLU A 682 26.41 -9.54 -6.39
CA GLU A 682 25.71 -9.45 -5.11
C GLU A 682 24.71 -10.61 -4.97
N PHE A 683 23.83 -10.80 -5.95
CA PHE A 683 22.85 -11.89 -5.94
C PHE A 683 23.52 -13.28 -5.97
N ALA A 684 24.56 -13.46 -6.79
CA ALA A 684 25.31 -14.72 -6.88
C ALA A 684 26.03 -15.10 -5.58
N ALA A 685 26.30 -14.15 -4.68
CA ALA A 685 26.92 -14.43 -3.38
C ALA A 685 26.00 -15.22 -2.44
N HIS A 686 24.68 -15.12 -2.64
CA HIS A 686 23.68 -15.81 -1.83
C HIS A 686 23.26 -17.18 -2.41
N LEU A 687 23.67 -17.53 -3.63
CA LEU A 687 23.36 -18.82 -4.25
C LEU A 687 24.28 -19.93 -3.74
N ALA A 688 23.68 -21.05 -3.36
CA ALA A 688 24.34 -22.28 -2.97
C ALA A 688 24.53 -23.25 -4.15
N HIS A 689 23.64 -23.23 -5.14
CA HIS A 689 23.71 -24.17 -6.25
C HIS A 689 24.91 -23.83 -7.17
N PRO A 690 25.89 -24.73 -7.34
CA PRO A 690 27.17 -24.42 -7.98
C PRO A 690 27.00 -24.00 -9.45
N GLU A 691 26.19 -24.73 -10.23
CA GLU A 691 25.95 -24.41 -11.64
C GLU A 691 25.16 -23.11 -11.84
N ARG A 692 24.13 -22.84 -11.03
CA ARG A 692 23.32 -21.61 -11.12
C ARG A 692 24.20 -20.40 -10.78
N ARG A 693 25.02 -20.51 -9.74
CA ARG A 693 26.02 -19.50 -9.37
C ARG A 693 27.05 -19.28 -10.48
N ARG A 694 27.61 -20.35 -11.05
CA ARG A 694 28.59 -20.29 -12.15
C ARG A 694 28.01 -19.58 -13.37
N LYS A 695 26.83 -20.02 -13.86
CA LYS A 695 26.14 -19.41 -15.01
C LYS A 695 25.93 -17.91 -14.81
N LEU A 696 25.52 -17.51 -13.61
CA LEU A 696 25.29 -16.10 -13.32
C LEU A 696 26.59 -15.28 -13.33
N LEU A 697 27.68 -15.82 -12.78
CA LEU A 697 28.99 -15.16 -12.77
C LEU A 697 29.66 -15.12 -14.16
N GLU A 698 29.47 -16.14 -15.00
CA GLU A 698 30.03 -16.18 -16.37
C GLU A 698 29.45 -15.08 -17.27
N THR A 699 28.18 -14.73 -17.06
CA THR A 699 27.56 -13.59 -17.75
C THR A 699 28.13 -12.24 -17.33
N CYS A 700 28.84 -12.17 -16.20
CA CYS A 700 29.57 -10.96 -15.78
C CYS A 700 30.91 -10.77 -16.51
N SER A 701 31.39 -11.79 -17.23
CA SER A 701 32.68 -11.81 -17.93
C SER A 701 32.60 -11.61 -19.45
N GLY A 702 31.40 -11.47 -20.01
CA GLY A 702 31.17 -11.25 -21.44
C GLY A 702 31.24 -9.77 -21.85
N LYS A 703 31.90 -9.49 -22.98
CA LYS A 703 31.88 -8.18 -23.67
C LYS A 703 30.43 -7.70 -23.90
N PRO A 704 30.18 -6.37 -23.94
CA PRO A 704 28.86 -5.84 -24.25
C PRO A 704 28.39 -6.40 -25.61
N GLN A 705 27.17 -6.94 -25.65
CA GLN A 705 26.44 -7.22 -26.88
C GLN A 705 25.75 -5.96 -27.36
#